data_AF-A0A939QTV7-F1
#
_entry.id   AF-A0A939QTV7-F1
#
_cell.length_a   1.000
_cell.length_b   1.000
_cell.length_c   1.000
_cell.angle_alpha   90.00
_cell.angle_beta   90.00
_cell.angle_gamma   90.00
#
_symmetry.space_group_name_H-M   'P 1'
#
loop_
_entity.id
_entity.type
_entity.pdbx_description
1 polymer ?
#
loop_
_entity_poly.entity_id
_entity_poly.type
_entity_poly.pdbx_seq_one_letter_code
_entity_poly.pdbx_strand_id
1 'polypeptide(L)'
;MKSHARVVVIGGGVVGCSVLYHLTKFGWTDVVLLERSELTSGSTWHAAGGMHTINGDPNVAKLQKYTVDLYKEIQEYSGQDIGLHMTSGLMLAATHERFDWFKSLLAKGKYAGGEARLVSVEEAHSMMPLLDPTQFVGAVFDPHEGHLDPYGTTHAYAKSAKKNGAEIYLHTKVEELMQLPDGTWRVITDKGEIQAEHVVNAAGLWAREVGRMVGLELPVLAMEHMYLITEDMPEVIEFNQKAGRELMHCVDFDGEIYIRQERNGMLMGTYEKDCRPWSPIETPWTFGHELLAEDLERITNELEIGFRHFPAFNNAGIRKIINGPFTFSPDGNPLVGPVRGMTNFWSACAVMAGFSQGGGVGLALAQWIINGDPGFDVFAMDVCRYGDYATLAYTNAKVRENYSRRFSIRYPNEELPGARPLLTTPVYDKLKSAGAVFGAYYGLETPLWFAPEGVEDKFSWRRSTDFDYVAAEAKTVRAGVGIMETSGFAKYTVSGPGARDWIDRMLTCRIPPAGRMTLAPMLNEAGKLIGDFTLATLDDEDFLLIGSGLAEDYHMRWFEQHLPDDGSVEIESLNLGLTGLAIAGPKSREVLAKLTHLDVSNEAFPFMDIREMDIGMAPVVVGRVSYTGDLGYEIWVRPEYQRYLYDLIMEAGAEFGIKPFGLRALNALRLEKSYGSWSREYRPLYGPLEAGLSRFVALKKEADFIGKKAAMEEKLSGGKLRLRTFIIDAKDADVIGDEPIFYKGEPLGWVTSGGYAHAAGVSVAVGYVPKDIADEADGWSIEILGDVLPARLQPHPLFDANGSVMRG
;
A
#
# COMPACT_ATOMS: atom_id res chain seq x y z
N MET A 1 -28.71 28.18 2.81
CA MET A 1 -27.60 27.30 3.22
C MET A 1 -27.87 26.89 4.66
N LYS A 2 -27.67 25.62 5.01
CA LYS A 2 -27.68 25.13 6.38
C LYS A 2 -26.64 25.89 7.20
N SER A 3 -26.96 26.18 8.47
CA SER A 3 -25.97 26.71 9.42
C SER A 3 -25.20 25.61 10.13
N HIS A 4 -25.72 24.38 10.13
CA HIS A 4 -25.11 23.22 10.76
C HIS A 4 -25.27 22.00 9.85
N ALA A 5 -24.27 21.12 9.83
CA ALA A 5 -24.33 19.81 9.19
C ALA A 5 -23.51 18.80 10.01
N ARG A 6 -23.85 17.51 9.94
CA ARG A 6 -22.97 16.47 10.51
C ARG A 6 -21.69 16.36 9.70
N VAL A 7 -21.80 16.31 8.37
CA VAL A 7 -20.63 16.18 7.48
C VAL A 7 -20.70 17.21 6.36
N VAL A 8 -19.58 17.90 6.14
CA VAL A 8 -19.36 18.75 4.97
C VAL A 8 -18.33 18.10 4.04
N VAL A 9 -18.74 17.82 2.80
CA VAL A 9 -17.86 17.30 1.73
C VAL A 9 -17.48 18.45 0.80
N ILE A 10 -16.18 18.68 0.62
CA ILE A 10 -15.65 19.77 -0.20
C ILE A 10 -15.21 19.20 -1.55
N GLY A 11 -15.93 19.55 -2.61
CA GLY A 11 -15.66 19.14 -4.00
C GLY A 11 -16.78 18.32 -4.63
N GLY A 12 -17.35 18.81 -5.74
CA GLY A 12 -18.43 18.23 -6.52
C GLY A 12 -17.98 17.34 -7.69
N GLY A 13 -16.78 16.76 -7.60
CA GLY A 13 -16.32 15.72 -8.53
C GLY A 13 -16.93 14.35 -8.23
N VAL A 14 -16.58 13.34 -9.04
CA VAL A 14 -17.09 11.96 -8.87
C VAL A 14 -16.82 11.40 -7.47
N VAL A 15 -15.66 11.66 -6.88
CA VAL A 15 -15.27 11.16 -5.55
C VAL A 15 -16.10 11.82 -4.45
N GLY A 16 -16.22 13.15 -4.44
CA GLY A 16 -17.02 13.86 -3.44
C GLY A 16 -18.50 13.49 -3.52
N CYS A 17 -19.06 13.35 -4.73
CA CYS A 17 -20.42 12.86 -4.92
C CYS A 17 -20.59 11.40 -4.48
N SER A 18 -19.58 10.56 -4.67
CA SER A 18 -19.56 9.18 -4.18
C SER A 18 -19.56 9.11 -2.65
N VAL A 19 -18.70 9.87 -1.97
CA VAL A 19 -18.70 9.96 -0.49
C VAL A 19 -20.06 10.42 0.02
N LEU A 20 -20.61 11.49 -0.58
CA LEU A 20 -21.94 12.02 -0.24
C LEU A 20 -23.03 10.96 -0.40
N TYR A 21 -23.01 10.22 -1.51
CA TYR A 21 -23.95 9.13 -1.77
C TYR A 21 -23.85 8.02 -0.71
N HIS A 22 -22.65 7.54 -0.39
CA HIS A 22 -22.50 6.44 0.57
C HIS A 22 -22.88 6.83 2.00
N LEU A 23 -22.53 8.04 2.46
CA LEU A 23 -22.98 8.55 3.76
C LEU A 23 -24.52 8.53 3.85
N THR A 24 -25.19 9.06 2.82
CA THR A 24 -26.65 9.09 2.78
C THR A 24 -27.29 7.71 2.56
N LYS A 25 -26.65 6.81 1.82
CA LYS A 25 -27.06 5.40 1.65
C LYS A 25 -27.07 4.67 2.99
N PHE A 26 -26.15 5.01 3.89
CA PHE A 26 -26.10 4.50 5.26
C PHE A 26 -26.99 5.27 6.26
N GLY A 27 -27.85 6.17 5.76
CA GLY A 27 -28.87 6.85 6.54
C GLY A 27 -28.45 8.16 7.19
N TRP A 28 -27.24 8.67 6.92
CA TRP A 28 -26.85 10.01 7.37
C TRP A 28 -27.44 11.06 6.43
N THR A 29 -28.44 11.79 6.90
CA THR A 29 -29.17 12.79 6.10
C THR A 29 -28.69 14.22 6.33
N ASP A 30 -28.00 14.49 7.44
CA ASP A 30 -27.44 15.82 7.71
C ASP A 30 -26.06 15.99 7.08
N VAL A 31 -26.00 15.86 5.75
CA VAL A 31 -24.76 15.91 4.98
C VAL A 31 -24.87 16.95 3.87
N VAL A 32 -23.83 17.76 3.73
CA VAL A 32 -23.74 18.85 2.76
C VAL A 32 -22.55 18.63 1.85
N LEU A 33 -22.72 18.86 0.54
CA LEU A 33 -21.61 19.03 -0.41
C LEU A 33 -21.49 20.48 -0.83
N LEU A 34 -20.26 21.00 -0.81
CA LEU A 34 -19.89 22.34 -1.26
C LEU A 34 -19.03 22.22 -2.52
N GLU A 35 -19.49 22.84 -3.62
CA GLU A 35 -18.77 22.88 -4.89
C GLU A 35 -18.57 24.33 -5.31
N ARG A 36 -17.31 24.72 -5.55
CA ARG A 36 -16.92 26.09 -5.88
C ARG A 36 -17.56 26.63 -7.16
N SER A 37 -17.95 25.74 -8.08
CA SER A 37 -18.55 26.06 -9.37
C SER A 37 -19.74 25.12 -9.63
N GLU A 38 -19.72 24.37 -10.72
CA GLU A 38 -20.70 23.33 -11.04
C GLU A 38 -20.15 21.94 -10.68
N LEU A 39 -21.02 20.93 -10.56
CA LEU A 39 -20.55 19.55 -10.45
C LEU A 39 -19.63 19.21 -11.62
N THR A 40 -18.66 18.31 -11.39
CA THR A 40 -17.68 17.85 -12.39
C THR A 40 -16.61 18.85 -12.84
N SER A 41 -16.66 20.13 -12.41
CA SER A 41 -15.79 21.24 -12.87
C SER A 41 -14.27 21.06 -12.71
N GLY A 42 -13.81 20.01 -12.03
CA GLY A 42 -12.39 19.62 -11.93
C GLY A 42 -11.98 18.68 -13.08
N SER A 43 -11.33 17.56 -12.74
CA SER A 43 -10.88 16.57 -13.73
C SER A 43 -11.98 15.66 -14.27
N THR A 44 -13.10 15.57 -13.56
CA THR A 44 -14.15 14.59 -13.83
C THR A 44 -14.76 14.74 -15.23
N TRP A 45 -15.09 15.97 -15.66
CA TRP A 45 -15.85 16.18 -16.90
C TRP A 45 -15.10 15.80 -18.18
N HIS A 46 -13.76 15.85 -18.16
CA HIS A 46 -12.91 15.55 -19.32
C HIS A 46 -12.26 14.17 -19.24
N ALA A 47 -12.66 13.32 -18.29
CA ALA A 47 -12.12 11.97 -18.21
C ALA A 47 -12.52 11.16 -19.45
N ALA A 48 -11.66 10.25 -19.89
CA ALA A 48 -12.00 9.31 -20.95
C ALA A 48 -13.12 8.32 -20.55
N GLY A 49 -13.45 8.19 -19.27
CA GLY A 49 -14.57 7.39 -18.77
C GLY A 49 -14.34 5.88 -18.76
N GLY A 50 -13.12 5.41 -19.08
CA GLY A 50 -12.77 3.98 -19.05
C GLY A 50 -12.78 3.41 -17.63
N MET A 51 -13.22 2.16 -17.51
CA MET A 51 -13.29 1.41 -16.26
C MET A 51 -12.76 -0.02 -16.44
N HIS A 52 -12.02 -0.49 -15.44
CA HIS A 52 -11.44 -1.83 -15.35
C HIS A 52 -11.53 -2.36 -13.92
N THR A 53 -11.53 -3.68 -13.75
CA THR A 53 -11.61 -4.33 -12.43
C THR A 53 -10.28 -4.91 -11.93
N ILE A 54 -9.30 -5.04 -12.83
CA ILE A 54 -8.02 -5.68 -12.52
C ILE A 54 -7.06 -4.70 -11.85
N ASN A 55 -6.45 -5.15 -10.75
CA ASN A 55 -5.44 -4.41 -10.01
C ASN A 55 -4.32 -5.32 -9.53
N GLY A 56 -3.13 -4.76 -9.33
CA GLY A 56 -2.02 -5.47 -8.69
C GLY A 56 -2.25 -5.74 -7.19
N ASP A 57 -3.12 -4.97 -6.54
CA ASP A 57 -3.57 -5.17 -5.17
C ASP A 57 -5.00 -5.76 -5.14
N PRO A 58 -5.18 -7.00 -4.62
CA PRO A 58 -6.48 -7.66 -4.55
C PRO A 58 -7.55 -6.89 -3.75
N ASN A 59 -7.16 -6.16 -2.70
CA ASN A 59 -8.09 -5.37 -1.91
C ASN A 59 -8.62 -4.17 -2.72
N VAL A 60 -7.74 -3.53 -3.50
CA VAL A 60 -8.12 -2.47 -4.43
C VAL A 60 -9.00 -3.01 -5.56
N ALA A 61 -8.65 -4.16 -6.14
CA ALA A 61 -9.45 -4.82 -7.18
C ALA A 61 -10.89 -5.10 -6.71
N LYS A 62 -11.07 -5.53 -5.45
CA LYS A 62 -12.40 -5.74 -4.86
C LYS A 62 -13.23 -4.45 -4.79
N LEU A 63 -12.60 -3.33 -4.40
CA LEU A 63 -13.24 -2.00 -4.39
C LEU A 63 -13.53 -1.48 -5.81
N GLN A 64 -12.69 -1.82 -6.79
CA GLN A 64 -12.95 -1.50 -8.19
C GLN A 64 -14.14 -2.28 -8.74
N LYS A 65 -14.19 -3.59 -8.47
CA LYS A 65 -15.34 -4.42 -8.82
C LYS A 65 -16.64 -3.87 -8.21
N TYR A 66 -16.62 -3.51 -6.93
CA TYR A 66 -17.76 -2.85 -6.28
C TYR A 66 -18.19 -1.58 -7.03
N THR A 67 -17.23 -0.74 -7.43
CA THR A 67 -17.51 0.49 -8.17
C THR A 67 -18.21 0.22 -9.49
N VAL A 68 -17.72 -0.76 -10.27
CA VAL A 68 -18.31 -1.13 -11.57
C VAL A 68 -19.72 -1.70 -11.39
N ASP A 69 -19.91 -2.59 -10.39
CA ASP A 69 -21.22 -3.19 -10.09
C ASP A 69 -22.24 -2.13 -9.63
N LEU A 70 -21.78 -1.10 -8.91
CA LEU A 70 -22.61 -0.01 -8.38
C LEU A 70 -23.23 0.87 -9.48
N TYR A 71 -22.62 0.97 -10.66
CA TYR A 71 -23.08 1.89 -11.70
C TYR A 71 -24.49 1.60 -12.19
N LYS A 72 -24.87 0.33 -12.33
CA LYS A 72 -26.23 -0.07 -12.68
C LYS A 72 -27.23 0.34 -11.60
N GLU A 73 -26.88 0.11 -10.34
CA GLU A 73 -27.70 0.47 -9.18
C GLU A 73 -27.97 1.98 -9.14
N ILE A 74 -26.94 2.83 -9.27
CA ILE A 74 -27.11 4.28 -9.17
C ILE A 74 -27.81 4.88 -10.39
N GLN A 75 -27.65 4.30 -11.59
CA GLN A 75 -28.40 4.72 -12.77
C GLN A 75 -29.90 4.51 -12.54
N GLU A 76 -30.28 3.30 -12.15
CA GLU A 76 -31.68 2.93 -11.88
C GLU A 76 -32.26 3.77 -10.73
N TYR A 77 -31.53 3.88 -9.62
CA TYR A 77 -32.00 4.59 -8.45
C TYR A 77 -32.14 6.11 -8.69
N SER A 78 -31.19 6.72 -9.38
CA SER A 78 -31.22 8.16 -9.67
C SER A 78 -32.20 8.52 -10.79
N GLY A 79 -32.40 7.62 -11.77
CA GLY A 79 -33.06 7.91 -13.04
C GLY A 79 -32.22 8.79 -13.98
N GLN A 80 -30.91 8.91 -13.74
CA GLN A 80 -29.96 9.60 -14.60
C GLN A 80 -29.29 8.57 -15.49
N ASP A 81 -29.40 8.73 -16.81
CA ASP A 81 -28.60 7.96 -17.76
C ASP A 81 -27.11 8.28 -17.54
N ILE A 82 -26.31 7.23 -17.38
CA ILE A 82 -24.87 7.32 -17.16
C ILE A 82 -24.07 6.88 -18.39
N GLY A 83 -24.75 6.55 -19.50
CA GLY A 83 -24.12 6.10 -20.73
C GLY A 83 -23.20 4.89 -20.49
N LEU A 84 -23.67 3.86 -19.80
CA LEU A 84 -22.85 2.70 -19.42
C LEU A 84 -22.67 1.74 -20.61
N HIS A 85 -21.43 1.54 -21.05
CA HIS A 85 -21.05 0.61 -22.11
C HIS A 85 -20.10 -0.47 -21.56
N MET A 86 -20.63 -1.68 -21.30
CA MET A 86 -19.84 -2.84 -20.86
C MET A 86 -19.29 -3.60 -22.07
N THR A 87 -18.22 -3.08 -22.68
CA THR A 87 -17.68 -3.61 -23.93
C THR A 87 -16.69 -4.76 -23.75
N SER A 88 -16.36 -5.14 -22.51
CA SER A 88 -15.20 -5.98 -22.19
C SER A 88 -13.87 -5.31 -22.56
N GLY A 89 -12.76 -5.94 -22.17
CA GLY A 89 -11.42 -5.36 -22.27
C GLY A 89 -10.37 -6.35 -22.77
N LEU A 90 -9.37 -5.82 -23.49
CA LEU A 90 -8.14 -6.54 -23.81
C LEU A 90 -6.93 -5.79 -23.25
N MET A 91 -6.09 -6.51 -22.55
CA MET A 91 -4.76 -6.06 -22.16
C MET A 91 -3.72 -6.80 -22.99
N LEU A 92 -2.94 -6.06 -23.77
CA LEU A 92 -2.05 -6.61 -24.80
C LEU A 92 -0.61 -6.68 -24.27
N ALA A 93 0.09 -7.77 -24.61
CA ALA A 93 1.51 -7.97 -24.33
C ALA A 93 2.30 -7.96 -25.63
N ALA A 94 3.21 -7.01 -25.80
CA ALA A 94 4.15 -6.99 -26.92
C ALA A 94 5.41 -7.84 -26.64
N THR A 95 5.66 -8.16 -25.36
CA THR A 95 6.85 -8.92 -24.92
C THR A 95 6.48 -10.16 -24.11
N HIS A 96 7.37 -11.16 -24.10
CA HIS A 96 7.17 -12.36 -23.29
C HIS A 96 7.23 -12.07 -21.78
N GLU A 97 8.06 -11.11 -21.36
CA GLU A 97 8.13 -10.62 -19.99
C GLU A 97 6.79 -10.02 -19.54
N ARG A 98 6.14 -9.22 -20.39
CA ARG A 98 4.80 -8.70 -20.13
C ARG A 98 3.77 -9.81 -20.02
N PHE A 99 3.87 -10.82 -20.88
CA PHE A 99 2.96 -11.95 -20.84
C PHE A 99 3.12 -12.80 -19.57
N ASP A 100 4.35 -12.99 -19.08
CA ASP A 100 4.62 -13.62 -17.78
C ASP A 100 4.06 -12.78 -16.61
N TRP A 101 4.17 -11.44 -16.70
CA TRP A 101 3.53 -10.55 -15.74
C TRP A 101 2.00 -10.71 -15.71
N PHE A 102 1.36 -10.82 -16.87
CA PHE A 102 -0.09 -11.07 -16.95
C PHE A 102 -0.51 -12.39 -16.29
N LYS A 103 0.29 -13.45 -16.40
CA LYS A 103 0.02 -14.71 -15.67
C LYS A 103 -0.04 -14.47 -14.16
N SER A 104 0.91 -13.71 -13.64
CA SER A 104 0.95 -13.35 -12.21
C SER A 104 -0.24 -12.48 -11.81
N LEU A 105 -0.62 -11.51 -12.64
CA LEU A 105 -1.78 -10.65 -12.42
C LEU A 105 -3.08 -11.46 -12.33
N LEU A 106 -3.27 -12.41 -13.25
CA LEU A 106 -4.45 -13.30 -13.25
C LEU A 106 -4.48 -14.25 -12.06
N ALA A 107 -3.33 -14.76 -11.62
CA ALA A 107 -3.24 -15.65 -10.46
C ALA A 107 -3.88 -15.02 -9.21
N LYS A 108 -3.64 -13.72 -8.98
CA LYS A 108 -4.19 -12.96 -7.84
C LYS A 108 -5.73 -12.89 -7.83
N GLY A 109 -6.37 -12.92 -9.00
CA GLY A 109 -7.82 -12.85 -9.12
C GLY A 109 -8.55 -14.16 -8.85
N LYS A 110 -7.86 -15.31 -8.87
CA LYS A 110 -8.50 -16.63 -8.89
C LYS A 110 -9.28 -16.97 -7.64
N TYR A 111 -8.72 -16.73 -6.45
CA TYR A 111 -9.43 -16.98 -5.18
C TYR A 111 -10.55 -15.96 -4.91
N ALA A 112 -10.58 -14.85 -5.65
CA ALA A 112 -11.65 -13.85 -5.61
C ALA A 112 -12.74 -14.10 -6.68
N GLY A 113 -12.64 -15.18 -7.45
CA GLY A 113 -13.59 -15.52 -8.50
C GLY A 113 -13.46 -14.67 -9.77
N GLY A 114 -12.27 -14.15 -10.06
CA GLY A 114 -12.01 -13.38 -11.28
C GLY A 114 -12.25 -14.19 -12.56
N GLU A 115 -12.86 -13.55 -13.56
CA GLU A 115 -13.26 -14.17 -14.83
C GLU A 115 -12.30 -13.86 -15.99
N ALA A 116 -11.30 -13.03 -15.75
CA ALA A 116 -10.30 -12.69 -16.75
C ALA A 116 -9.43 -13.89 -17.12
N ARG A 117 -9.05 -13.99 -18.40
CA ARG A 117 -8.31 -15.14 -18.94
C ARG A 117 -7.29 -14.72 -19.99
N LEU A 118 -6.25 -15.54 -20.15
CA LEU A 118 -5.31 -15.40 -21.26
C LEU A 118 -6.00 -15.78 -22.57
N VAL A 119 -5.66 -15.06 -23.63
CA VAL A 119 -6.10 -15.32 -25.01
C VAL A 119 -4.92 -15.29 -25.96
N SER A 120 -5.01 -16.03 -27.06
CA SER A 120 -4.00 -15.97 -28.12
C SER A 120 -4.12 -14.66 -28.89
N VAL A 121 -3.08 -14.33 -29.65
CA VAL A 121 -3.06 -13.13 -30.48
C VAL A 121 -4.14 -13.19 -31.58
N GLU A 122 -4.38 -14.36 -32.16
CA GLU A 122 -5.42 -14.57 -33.17
C GLU A 122 -6.82 -14.39 -32.58
N GLU A 123 -7.03 -14.86 -31.35
CA GLU A 123 -8.27 -14.64 -30.62
C GLU A 123 -8.46 -13.15 -30.30
N ALA A 124 -7.42 -12.48 -29.80
CA ALA A 124 -7.44 -11.03 -29.55
C ALA A 124 -7.74 -10.23 -30.82
N HIS A 125 -7.12 -10.57 -31.96
CA HIS A 125 -7.36 -9.89 -33.24
C HIS A 125 -8.80 -10.12 -33.75
N SER A 126 -9.33 -11.33 -33.58
CA SER A 126 -10.73 -11.62 -33.92
C SER A 126 -11.71 -10.80 -33.08
N MET A 127 -11.34 -10.52 -31.83
CA MET A 127 -12.10 -9.74 -30.86
C MET A 127 -12.01 -8.23 -31.09
N MET A 128 -10.83 -7.73 -31.46
CA MET A 128 -10.50 -6.33 -31.77
C MET A 128 -9.74 -6.24 -33.11
N PRO A 129 -10.45 -6.19 -34.25
CA PRO A 129 -9.83 -6.29 -35.58
C PRO A 129 -9.02 -5.06 -35.99
N LEU A 130 -9.04 -3.98 -35.21
CA LEU A 130 -8.17 -2.82 -35.45
C LEU A 130 -6.71 -3.08 -35.07
N LEU A 131 -6.44 -4.11 -34.25
CA LEU A 131 -5.09 -4.43 -33.78
C LEU A 131 -4.27 -5.14 -34.87
N ASP A 132 -2.99 -4.80 -35.02
CA ASP A 132 -2.03 -5.58 -35.81
C ASP A 132 -1.48 -6.75 -34.97
N PRO A 133 -1.84 -8.01 -35.29
CA PRO A 133 -1.43 -9.16 -34.48
C PRO A 133 0.08 -9.38 -34.48
N THR A 134 0.82 -8.83 -35.45
CA THR A 134 2.28 -9.05 -35.52
C THR A 134 3.07 -8.30 -34.44
N GLN A 135 2.42 -7.38 -33.72
CA GLN A 135 3.05 -6.57 -32.67
C GLN A 135 2.95 -7.21 -31.27
N PHE A 136 2.20 -8.31 -31.12
CA PHE A 136 1.86 -8.87 -29.80
C PHE A 136 2.21 -10.36 -29.70
N VAL A 137 2.47 -10.82 -28.47
CA VAL A 137 2.74 -12.23 -28.14
C VAL A 137 1.59 -12.92 -27.42
N GLY A 138 0.62 -12.14 -26.91
CA GLY A 138 -0.57 -12.64 -26.24
C GLY A 138 -1.35 -11.51 -25.59
N ALA A 139 -2.49 -11.84 -24.98
CA ALA A 139 -3.32 -10.86 -24.29
C ALA A 139 -4.09 -11.47 -23.11
N VAL A 140 -4.66 -10.60 -22.29
CA VAL A 140 -5.67 -10.93 -21.29
C VAL A 140 -7.00 -10.34 -21.75
N PHE A 141 -8.05 -11.16 -21.72
CA PHE A 141 -9.43 -10.74 -21.89
C PHE A 141 -10.10 -10.62 -20.52
N ASP A 142 -10.76 -9.49 -20.24
CA ASP A 142 -11.59 -9.27 -19.05
C ASP A 142 -13.04 -8.92 -19.48
N PRO A 143 -14.05 -9.72 -19.10
CA PRO A 143 -15.45 -9.41 -19.41
C PRO A 143 -16.01 -8.19 -18.64
N HIS A 144 -15.35 -7.73 -17.57
CA HIS A 144 -15.82 -6.68 -16.67
C HIS A 144 -15.17 -5.32 -16.92
N GLU A 145 -14.90 -4.99 -18.18
CA GLU A 145 -14.41 -3.66 -18.56
C GLU A 145 -15.39 -2.92 -19.47
N GLY A 146 -15.18 -1.61 -19.58
CA GLY A 146 -15.96 -0.76 -20.46
C GLY A 146 -15.67 0.71 -20.26
N HIS A 147 -16.68 1.52 -20.56
CA HIS A 147 -16.64 2.95 -20.30
C HIS A 147 -18.03 3.50 -19.96
N LEU A 148 -18.06 4.73 -19.47
CA LEU A 148 -19.29 5.44 -19.14
C LEU A 148 -19.18 6.94 -19.41
N ASP A 149 -20.30 7.66 -19.33
CA ASP A 149 -20.31 9.13 -19.34
C ASP A 149 -19.90 9.68 -17.96
N PRO A 150 -18.75 10.37 -17.85
CA PRO A 150 -18.28 10.95 -16.59
C PRO A 150 -19.28 11.94 -15.97
N TYR A 151 -19.96 12.72 -16.81
CA TYR A 151 -20.88 13.76 -16.37
C TYR A 151 -22.16 13.14 -15.81
N GLY A 152 -22.81 12.27 -16.58
CA GLY A 152 -24.01 11.54 -16.19
C GLY A 152 -23.80 10.72 -14.91
N THR A 153 -22.68 10.02 -14.80
CA THR A 153 -22.33 9.19 -13.62
C THR A 153 -22.21 10.02 -12.35
N THR A 154 -21.53 11.16 -12.40
CA THR A 154 -21.39 12.06 -11.25
C THR A 154 -22.74 12.61 -10.81
N HIS A 155 -23.60 12.96 -11.78
CA HIS A 155 -24.96 13.40 -11.51
C HIS A 155 -25.85 12.28 -10.95
N ALA A 156 -25.63 11.03 -11.34
CA ALA A 156 -26.34 9.89 -10.77
C ALA A 156 -26.04 9.74 -9.28
N TYR A 157 -24.76 9.85 -8.87
CA TYR A 157 -24.39 9.90 -7.45
C TYR A 157 -25.05 11.07 -6.72
N ALA A 158 -24.91 12.30 -7.25
CA ALA A 158 -25.44 13.50 -6.63
C ALA A 158 -26.99 13.44 -6.48
N LYS A 159 -27.71 12.99 -7.51
CA LYS A 159 -29.17 12.81 -7.47
C LYS A 159 -29.58 11.75 -6.46
N SER A 160 -28.86 10.63 -6.42
CA SER A 160 -29.10 9.56 -5.44
C SER A 160 -28.92 10.07 -4.01
N ALA A 161 -27.84 10.82 -3.76
CA ALA A 161 -27.59 11.42 -2.46
C ALA A 161 -28.68 12.43 -2.05
N LYS A 162 -29.11 13.30 -2.98
CA LYS A 162 -30.22 14.25 -2.72
C LYS A 162 -31.54 13.54 -2.45
N LYS A 163 -31.85 12.44 -3.15
CA LYS A 163 -33.03 11.60 -2.86
C LYS A 163 -32.98 11.04 -1.44
N ASN A 164 -31.78 10.71 -0.95
CA ASN A 164 -31.55 10.23 0.41
C ASN A 164 -31.46 11.34 1.46
N GLY A 165 -31.54 12.63 1.08
CA GLY A 165 -31.62 13.76 2.02
C GLY A 165 -30.39 14.67 2.09
N ALA A 166 -29.33 14.44 1.31
CA ALA A 166 -28.20 15.38 1.25
C ALA A 166 -28.57 16.71 0.61
N GLU A 167 -27.86 17.76 1.00
CA GLU A 167 -27.89 19.06 0.34
C GLU A 167 -26.60 19.30 -0.46
N ILE A 168 -26.74 19.97 -1.60
CA ILE A 168 -25.62 20.30 -2.49
C ILE A 168 -25.71 21.79 -2.79
N TYR A 169 -24.65 22.53 -2.45
CA TYR A 169 -24.52 23.95 -2.73
C TYR A 169 -23.46 24.18 -3.80
N LEU A 170 -23.93 24.56 -5.00
CA LEU A 170 -23.09 24.93 -6.13
C LEU A 170 -22.68 26.39 -6.06
N HIS A 171 -21.63 26.75 -6.78
CA HIS A 171 -20.97 28.05 -6.75
C HIS A 171 -20.68 28.52 -5.33
N THR A 172 -20.29 27.61 -4.45
CA THR A 172 -20.07 27.85 -3.03
C THR A 172 -18.66 27.39 -2.69
N LYS A 173 -17.74 28.34 -2.68
CA LYS A 173 -16.31 28.06 -2.50
C LYS A 173 -15.98 28.16 -1.02
N VAL A 174 -15.38 27.10 -0.47
CA VAL A 174 -14.78 27.15 0.87
C VAL A 174 -13.55 28.06 0.83
N GLU A 175 -13.48 29.00 1.76
CA GLU A 175 -12.39 29.97 1.86
C GLU A 175 -11.48 29.71 3.07
N GLU A 176 -12.05 29.19 4.16
CA GLU A 176 -11.33 28.93 5.40
C GLU A 176 -11.97 27.75 6.15
N LEU A 177 -11.11 26.99 6.85
CA LEU A 177 -11.48 25.90 7.74
C LEU A 177 -10.86 26.15 9.10
N MET A 178 -11.67 26.13 10.15
CA MET A 178 -11.21 26.33 11.52
C MET A 178 -11.77 25.25 12.42
N GLN A 179 -10.88 24.49 13.06
CA GLN A 179 -11.29 23.55 14.10
C GLN A 179 -11.57 24.30 15.40
N LEU A 180 -12.66 23.93 16.05
CA LEU A 180 -13.08 24.46 17.35
C LEU A 180 -12.53 23.58 18.49
N PRO A 181 -12.46 24.12 19.73
CA PRO A 181 -11.95 23.36 20.88
C PRO A 181 -12.74 22.08 21.22
N ASP A 182 -14.00 21.97 20.77
CA ASP A 182 -14.83 20.78 20.93
C ASP A 182 -14.63 19.73 19.82
N GLY A 183 -13.70 19.97 18.89
CA GLY A 183 -13.39 19.11 17.76
C GLY A 183 -14.27 19.32 16.53
N THR A 184 -15.34 20.14 16.64
CA THR A 184 -16.17 20.51 15.48
C THR A 184 -15.48 21.57 14.61
N TRP A 185 -16.05 21.87 13.45
CA TRP A 185 -15.43 22.70 12.42
C TRP A 185 -16.31 23.87 12.03
N ARG A 186 -15.73 25.05 11.85
CA ARG A 186 -16.33 26.14 11.10
C ARG A 186 -15.85 26.04 9.66
N VAL A 187 -16.79 25.80 8.74
CA VAL A 187 -16.54 25.80 7.30
C VAL A 187 -17.03 27.12 6.73
N ILE A 188 -16.10 28.03 6.45
CA ILE A 188 -16.40 29.38 5.99
C ILE A 188 -16.36 29.39 4.46
N THR A 189 -17.44 29.89 3.86
CA THR A 189 -17.59 29.99 2.41
C THR A 189 -17.86 31.43 1.99
N ASP A 190 -17.76 31.70 0.69
CA ASP A 190 -18.15 32.97 0.07
C ASP A 190 -19.65 33.31 0.22
N LYS A 191 -20.48 32.37 0.70
CA LYS A 191 -21.93 32.50 0.85
C LYS A 191 -22.43 32.32 2.28
N GLY A 192 -21.53 32.23 3.25
CA GLY A 192 -21.84 32.03 4.65
C GLY A 192 -21.08 30.87 5.26
N GLU A 193 -21.42 30.55 6.50
CA GLU A 193 -20.71 29.56 7.31
C GLU A 193 -21.60 28.36 7.64
N ILE A 194 -20.98 27.19 7.70
CA ILE A 194 -21.59 25.95 8.19
C ILE A 194 -20.73 25.42 9.34
N GLN A 195 -21.33 25.18 10.50
CA GLN A 195 -20.68 24.40 11.56
C GLN A 195 -20.84 22.91 11.27
N ALA A 196 -19.75 22.14 11.31
CA ALA A 196 -19.72 20.72 10.94
C ALA A 196 -19.05 19.82 11.98
N GLU A 197 -19.57 18.61 12.20
CA GLU A 197 -18.88 17.61 13.04
C GLU A 197 -17.70 16.97 12.30
N HIS A 198 -17.84 16.75 10.99
CA HIS A 198 -16.81 16.21 10.10
C HIS A 198 -16.62 17.06 8.84
N VAL A 199 -15.38 17.12 8.35
CA VAL A 199 -15.03 17.76 7.08
C VAL A 199 -14.26 16.78 6.20
N VAL A 200 -14.70 16.61 4.94
CA VAL A 200 -14.05 15.75 3.94
C VAL A 200 -13.46 16.61 2.83
N ASN A 201 -12.14 16.56 2.67
CA ASN A 201 -11.45 17.10 1.51
C ASN A 201 -11.54 16.12 0.33
N ALA A 202 -12.37 16.45 -0.65
CA ALA A 202 -12.50 15.73 -1.93
C ALA A 202 -12.28 16.69 -3.12
N ALA A 203 -11.46 17.74 -2.93
CA ALA A 203 -11.40 18.90 -3.82
C ALA A 203 -10.58 18.68 -5.12
N GLY A 204 -10.20 17.44 -5.44
CA GLY A 204 -9.51 17.08 -6.68
C GLY A 204 -8.26 17.94 -6.92
N LEU A 205 -8.26 18.73 -8.00
CA LEU A 205 -7.16 19.64 -8.36
C LEU A 205 -6.84 20.68 -7.27
N TRP A 206 -7.79 20.99 -6.39
CA TRP A 206 -7.64 21.92 -5.26
C TRP A 206 -7.42 21.23 -3.92
N ALA A 207 -7.13 19.93 -3.91
CA ALA A 207 -6.93 19.17 -2.68
C ALA A 207 -5.86 19.79 -1.79
N ARG A 208 -4.72 20.23 -2.36
CA ARG A 208 -3.65 20.90 -1.60
C ARG A 208 -4.09 22.23 -1.03
N GLU A 209 -4.79 23.03 -1.82
CA GLU A 209 -5.26 24.34 -1.40
C GLU A 209 -6.24 24.23 -0.23
N VAL A 210 -7.13 23.22 -0.24
CA VAL A 210 -7.99 22.91 0.90
C VAL A 210 -7.19 22.38 2.09
N GLY A 211 -6.16 21.55 1.86
CA GLY A 211 -5.24 21.11 2.92
C GLY A 211 -4.52 22.27 3.60
N ARG A 212 -4.05 23.25 2.83
CA ARG A 212 -3.36 24.44 3.34
C ARG A 212 -4.22 25.31 4.24
N MET A 213 -5.55 25.26 4.11
CA MET A 213 -6.47 25.95 5.02
C MET A 213 -6.35 25.44 6.47
N VAL A 214 -5.85 24.22 6.67
CA VAL A 214 -5.63 23.60 7.98
C VAL A 214 -4.15 23.34 8.28
N GLY A 215 -3.24 23.98 7.52
CA GLY A 215 -1.78 23.81 7.69
C GLY A 215 -1.21 22.50 7.15
N LEU A 216 -1.97 21.75 6.34
CA LEU A 216 -1.55 20.47 5.77
C LEU A 216 -1.10 20.63 4.31
N GLU A 217 0.14 20.26 4.01
CA GLU A 217 0.62 20.13 2.63
C GLU A 217 0.44 18.69 2.15
N LEU A 218 -0.68 18.41 1.47
CA LEU A 218 -0.97 17.07 0.95
C LEU A 218 0.00 16.67 -0.17
N PRO A 219 0.54 15.42 -0.19
CA PRO A 219 1.41 14.93 -1.25
C PRO A 219 0.60 14.61 -2.51
N VAL A 220 0.13 15.66 -3.19
CA VAL A 220 -0.68 15.59 -4.40
C VAL A 220 -0.07 16.47 -5.48
N LEU A 221 0.02 15.97 -6.70
CA LEU A 221 0.42 16.77 -7.85
C LEU A 221 -0.51 16.48 -9.04
N ALA A 222 -0.93 17.53 -9.73
CA ALA A 222 -1.64 17.40 -10.97
C ALA A 222 -0.66 17.21 -12.14
N MET A 223 -0.98 16.31 -13.05
CA MET A 223 -0.25 16.06 -14.28
C MET A 223 -1.14 16.38 -15.48
N GLU A 224 -0.54 16.91 -16.54
CA GLU A 224 -1.19 17.01 -17.85
C GLU A 224 -1.34 15.61 -18.44
N HIS A 225 -2.45 15.35 -19.13
CA HIS A 225 -2.66 14.09 -19.82
C HIS A 225 -3.51 14.26 -21.07
N MET A 226 -3.11 13.56 -22.12
CA MET A 226 -3.67 13.74 -23.45
C MET A 226 -4.29 12.48 -24.04
N TYR A 227 -5.42 12.69 -24.70
CA TYR A 227 -6.00 11.73 -25.62
C TYR A 227 -6.63 12.43 -26.82
N LEU A 228 -6.67 11.73 -27.94
CA LEU A 228 -7.34 12.16 -29.15
C LEU A 228 -8.64 11.37 -29.36
N ILE A 229 -9.59 12.00 -30.06
CA ILE A 229 -10.81 11.38 -30.55
C ILE A 229 -10.78 11.51 -32.07
N THR A 230 -10.99 10.41 -32.78
CA THR A 230 -11.02 10.41 -34.25
C THR A 230 -12.36 10.93 -34.80
N GLU A 231 -12.38 11.24 -36.08
CA GLU A 231 -13.62 11.26 -36.86
C GLU A 231 -14.20 9.84 -37.02
N ASP A 232 -15.36 9.72 -37.67
CA ASP A 232 -15.99 8.43 -37.96
C ASP A 232 -15.04 7.55 -38.79
N MET A 233 -14.84 6.30 -38.36
CA MET A 233 -13.95 5.34 -39.00
C MET A 233 -14.75 4.27 -39.74
N PRO A 234 -14.55 4.06 -41.05
CA PRO A 234 -15.23 3.01 -41.82
C PRO A 234 -15.09 1.62 -41.18
N GLU A 235 -13.91 1.30 -40.66
CA GLU A 235 -13.59 0.02 -40.02
C GLU A 235 -14.43 -0.23 -38.76
N VAL A 236 -14.68 0.82 -37.97
CA VAL A 236 -15.51 0.75 -36.75
C VAL A 236 -16.98 0.59 -37.13
N ILE A 237 -17.45 1.35 -38.12
CA ILE A 237 -18.83 1.27 -38.61
C ILE A 237 -19.14 -0.14 -39.15
N GLU A 238 -18.26 -0.66 -40.00
CA GLU A 238 -18.39 -2.01 -40.56
C GLU A 238 -18.41 -3.07 -39.46
N PHE A 239 -17.50 -2.95 -38.47
CA PHE A 239 -17.48 -3.84 -37.32
C PHE A 239 -18.81 -3.82 -36.56
N ASN A 240 -19.30 -2.64 -36.20
CA ASN A 240 -20.54 -2.48 -35.44
C ASN A 240 -21.73 -3.11 -36.19
N GLN A 241 -21.81 -2.90 -37.51
CA GLN A 241 -22.87 -3.48 -38.34
C GLN A 241 -22.79 -5.00 -38.43
N LYS A 242 -21.58 -5.57 -38.54
CA LYS A 242 -21.37 -7.00 -38.70
C LYS A 242 -21.49 -7.78 -37.39
N ALA A 243 -20.92 -7.25 -36.31
CA ALA A 243 -20.86 -7.89 -35.01
C ALA A 243 -22.09 -7.60 -34.13
N GLY A 244 -22.84 -6.53 -34.43
CA GLY A 244 -23.99 -6.08 -33.63
C GLY A 244 -23.60 -5.58 -32.24
N ARG A 245 -22.33 -5.20 -32.04
CA ARG A 245 -21.75 -4.71 -30.79
C ARG A 245 -20.62 -3.73 -31.05
N GLU A 246 -20.25 -2.96 -30.03
CA GLU A 246 -19.10 -2.05 -30.05
C GLU A 246 -17.77 -2.80 -29.96
N LEU A 247 -16.72 -2.15 -30.45
CA LEU A 247 -15.33 -2.51 -30.22
C LEU A 247 -15.00 -2.37 -28.72
N MET A 248 -14.12 -3.25 -28.27
CA MET A 248 -13.79 -3.37 -26.85
C MET A 248 -12.77 -2.31 -26.44
N HIS A 249 -12.68 -2.05 -25.14
CA HIS A 249 -11.56 -1.31 -24.58
C HIS A 249 -10.28 -2.13 -24.79
N CYS A 250 -9.19 -1.50 -25.22
CA CYS A 250 -7.88 -2.13 -25.27
C CYS A 250 -6.81 -1.29 -24.61
N VAL A 251 -5.90 -1.93 -23.88
CA VAL A 251 -4.69 -1.33 -23.31
C VAL A 251 -3.48 -2.05 -23.89
N ASP A 252 -2.61 -1.30 -24.56
CA ASP A 252 -1.28 -1.73 -24.95
C ASP A 252 -0.27 -1.16 -23.95
N PHE A 253 0.19 -2.01 -23.03
CA PHE A 253 1.10 -1.60 -21.97
C PHE A 253 2.49 -1.22 -22.47
N ASP A 254 2.96 -1.88 -23.52
CA ASP A 254 4.33 -1.71 -24.01
C ASP A 254 4.42 -0.51 -24.97
N GLY A 255 3.32 -0.17 -25.65
CA GLY A 255 3.19 1.07 -26.41
C GLY A 255 2.70 2.28 -25.60
N GLU A 256 2.42 2.11 -24.32
CA GLU A 256 1.90 3.16 -23.43
C GLU A 256 0.53 3.73 -23.85
N ILE A 257 -0.34 2.90 -24.45
CA ILE A 257 -1.58 3.32 -25.11
C ILE A 257 -2.80 2.67 -24.50
N TYR A 258 -3.90 3.43 -24.42
CA TYR A 258 -5.24 2.88 -24.24
C TYR A 258 -6.18 3.41 -25.32
N ILE A 259 -7.10 2.56 -25.78
CA ILE A 259 -8.09 2.89 -26.78
C ILE A 259 -9.47 2.39 -26.41
N ARG A 260 -10.50 3.11 -26.82
CA ARG A 260 -11.89 2.64 -26.75
C ARG A 260 -12.70 3.24 -27.90
N GLN A 261 -13.83 2.63 -28.21
CA GLN A 261 -14.74 3.23 -29.18
C GLN A 261 -15.32 4.55 -28.65
N GLU A 262 -15.46 5.53 -29.53
CA GLU A 262 -16.18 6.78 -29.28
C GLU A 262 -17.11 7.02 -30.48
N ARG A 263 -18.39 6.72 -30.29
CA ARG A 263 -19.40 6.72 -31.37
C ARG A 263 -19.00 5.79 -32.52
N ASN A 264 -18.83 6.31 -33.74
CA ASN A 264 -18.38 5.58 -34.92
C ASN A 264 -16.86 5.70 -35.16
N GLY A 265 -16.13 6.33 -34.23
CA GLY A 265 -14.68 6.44 -34.26
C GLY A 265 -14.06 5.81 -33.02
N MET A 266 -12.83 6.20 -32.72
CA MET A 266 -12.05 5.72 -31.58
C MET A 266 -11.48 6.88 -30.77
N LEU A 267 -11.23 6.62 -29.50
CA LEU A 267 -10.40 7.41 -28.61
C LEU A 267 -9.06 6.71 -28.46
N MET A 268 -7.95 7.47 -28.48
CA MET A 268 -6.61 6.98 -28.15
C MET A 268 -5.92 7.93 -27.19
N GLY A 269 -5.51 7.44 -26.03
CA GLY A 269 -4.70 8.20 -25.08
C GLY A 269 -3.41 7.48 -24.71
N THR A 270 -2.48 8.23 -24.13
CA THR A 270 -1.15 7.71 -23.81
C THR A 270 -0.61 8.24 -22.49
N TYR A 271 0.28 7.47 -21.87
CA TYR A 271 1.10 7.89 -20.73
C TYR A 271 2.55 8.05 -21.19
N GLU A 272 2.89 9.26 -21.61
CA GLU A 272 4.16 9.58 -22.22
C GLU A 272 5.32 9.66 -21.22
N LYS A 273 6.53 9.36 -21.69
CA LYS A 273 7.75 9.53 -20.88
C LYS A 273 8.05 10.98 -20.57
N ASP A 274 7.82 11.88 -21.53
CA ASP A 274 7.99 13.33 -21.36
C ASP A 274 6.81 13.98 -20.62
N CYS A 275 6.52 13.44 -19.43
CA CYS A 275 5.39 13.84 -18.61
C CYS A 275 5.55 15.24 -18.04
N ARG A 276 4.44 15.99 -17.97
CA ARG A 276 4.42 17.40 -17.57
C ARG A 276 3.54 17.64 -16.34
N PRO A 277 4.11 18.15 -15.23
CA PRO A 277 3.31 18.56 -14.09
C PRO A 277 2.54 19.84 -14.40
N TRP A 278 1.27 19.87 -14.01
CA TRP A 278 0.44 21.05 -14.07
C TRP A 278 0.32 21.70 -12.69
N SER A 279 0.45 23.02 -12.66
CA SER A 279 0.38 23.84 -11.46
C SER A 279 1.07 23.24 -10.22
N PRO A 280 2.40 23.08 -10.23
CA PRO A 280 3.10 22.33 -9.19
C PRO A 280 3.07 22.97 -7.80
N ILE A 281 2.68 24.24 -7.69
CA ILE A 281 2.66 24.99 -6.42
C ILE A 281 1.22 25.36 -6.02
N GLU A 282 0.48 26.08 -6.86
CA GLU A 282 -0.85 26.61 -6.50
C GLU A 282 -1.83 26.52 -7.67
N THR A 283 -2.92 25.76 -7.50
CA THR A 283 -3.95 25.60 -8.51
C THR A 283 -4.79 26.88 -8.65
N PRO A 284 -4.89 27.48 -9.86
CA PRO A 284 -5.69 28.69 -10.05
C PRO A 284 -7.17 28.47 -9.74
N TRP A 285 -7.76 29.29 -8.87
CA TRP A 285 -9.18 29.21 -8.51
C TRP A 285 -10.13 29.55 -9.66
N THR A 286 -9.64 30.26 -10.69
CA THR A 286 -10.41 30.61 -11.89
C THR A 286 -10.57 29.45 -12.86
N PHE A 287 -9.70 28.44 -12.80
CA PHE A 287 -9.74 27.30 -13.73
C PHE A 287 -10.99 26.45 -13.49
N GLY A 288 -11.80 26.15 -14.50
CA GLY A 288 -12.91 25.21 -14.36
C GLY A 288 -13.70 25.01 -15.66
N HIS A 289 -14.01 23.76 -16.00
CA HIS A 289 -14.51 23.40 -17.34
C HIS A 289 -13.60 23.88 -18.50
N GLU A 290 -12.30 23.95 -18.22
CA GLU A 290 -11.25 24.35 -19.15
C GLU A 290 -10.32 23.17 -19.45
N LEU A 291 -9.74 23.19 -20.65
CA LEU A 291 -8.67 22.28 -21.06
C LEU A 291 -7.37 23.08 -21.19
N LEU A 292 -6.25 22.37 -21.09
CA LEU A 292 -4.93 22.92 -21.35
C LEU A 292 -4.66 22.97 -22.85
N ALA A 293 -3.63 23.72 -23.24
CA ALA A 293 -3.19 23.75 -24.62
C ALA A 293 -2.75 22.35 -25.08
N GLU A 294 -3.12 21.98 -26.30
CA GLU A 294 -2.71 20.73 -26.92
C GLU A 294 -1.20 20.73 -27.19
N ASP A 295 -0.54 19.58 -27.02
CA ASP A 295 0.91 19.42 -27.18
C ASP A 295 1.22 18.06 -27.82
N LEU A 296 0.87 17.91 -29.11
CA LEU A 296 1.05 16.66 -29.83
C LEU A 296 2.51 16.27 -30.04
N GLU A 297 3.41 17.26 -30.15
CA GLU A 297 4.85 17.01 -30.31
C GLU A 297 5.39 16.16 -29.16
N ARG A 298 4.93 16.45 -27.93
CA ARG A 298 5.33 15.74 -26.70
C ARG A 298 4.92 14.27 -26.66
N ILE A 299 3.83 13.89 -27.33
CA ILE A 299 3.28 12.52 -27.34
C ILE A 299 3.46 11.83 -28.70
N THR A 300 4.24 12.41 -29.61
CA THR A 300 4.36 11.90 -30.99
C THR A 300 4.95 10.49 -31.02
N ASN A 301 5.94 10.18 -30.18
CA ASN A 301 6.57 8.86 -30.17
C ASN A 301 5.57 7.75 -29.80
N GLU A 302 4.77 7.97 -28.77
CA GLU A 302 3.76 7.04 -28.31
C GLU A 302 2.60 6.93 -29.32
N LEU A 303 2.19 8.04 -29.93
CA LEU A 303 1.19 8.00 -31.01
C LEU A 303 1.68 7.24 -32.25
N GLU A 304 2.94 7.38 -32.65
CA GLU A 304 3.53 6.61 -33.75
C GLU A 304 3.48 5.10 -33.47
N ILE A 305 3.76 4.69 -32.23
CA ILE A 305 3.58 3.30 -31.79
C ILE A 305 2.12 2.88 -31.90
N GLY A 306 1.19 3.72 -31.44
CA GLY A 306 -0.24 3.45 -31.50
C GLY A 306 -0.77 3.32 -32.92
N PHE A 307 -0.31 4.14 -33.84
CA PHE A 307 -0.68 4.05 -35.25
C PHE A 307 -0.06 2.83 -35.94
N ARG A 308 1.09 2.35 -35.48
CA ARG A 308 1.66 1.08 -35.96
C ARG A 308 0.88 -0.12 -35.41
N HIS A 309 0.53 -0.11 -34.13
CA HIS A 309 -0.14 -1.23 -33.47
C HIS A 309 -1.64 -1.29 -33.79
N PHE A 310 -2.24 -0.16 -34.16
CA PHE A 310 -3.64 -0.05 -34.59
C PHE A 310 -3.74 0.67 -35.94
N PRO A 311 -3.39 0.00 -37.06
CA PRO A 311 -3.20 0.66 -38.36
C PRO A 311 -4.39 1.46 -38.90
N ALA A 312 -5.63 1.11 -38.50
CA ALA A 312 -6.83 1.83 -38.92
C ALA A 312 -6.83 3.31 -38.54
N PHE A 313 -6.12 3.70 -37.46
CA PHE A 313 -5.99 5.10 -37.06
C PHE A 313 -5.29 5.97 -38.12
N ASN A 314 -4.42 5.39 -38.97
CA ASN A 314 -3.75 6.12 -40.04
C ASN A 314 -4.71 6.65 -41.12
N ASN A 315 -5.94 6.11 -41.18
CA ASN A 315 -6.93 6.47 -42.18
C ASN A 315 -7.94 7.53 -41.69
N ALA A 316 -7.87 7.92 -40.41
CA ALA A 316 -8.88 8.75 -39.77
C ALA A 316 -8.36 10.16 -39.44
N GLY A 317 -9.21 11.18 -39.61
CA GLY A 317 -8.94 12.52 -39.10
C GLY A 317 -9.04 12.57 -37.57
N ILE A 318 -8.35 13.54 -36.94
CA ILE A 318 -8.51 13.84 -35.52
C ILE A 318 -9.64 14.86 -35.37
N ARG A 319 -10.71 14.47 -34.68
CA ARG A 319 -11.86 15.34 -34.40
C ARG A 319 -11.59 16.30 -33.25
N LYS A 320 -10.92 15.82 -32.20
CA LYS A 320 -10.65 16.60 -30.99
C LYS A 320 -9.45 16.02 -30.24
N ILE A 321 -8.66 16.89 -29.63
CA ILE A 321 -7.65 16.53 -28.65
C ILE A 321 -8.09 17.07 -27.29
N ILE A 322 -7.85 16.30 -26.25
CA ILE A 322 -8.13 16.66 -24.87
C ILE A 322 -6.80 16.68 -24.14
N ASN A 323 -6.39 17.83 -23.62
CA ASN A 323 -5.32 17.93 -22.63
C ASN A 323 -5.93 18.39 -21.30
N GLY A 324 -6.02 17.47 -20.33
CA GLY A 324 -6.69 17.70 -19.05
C GLY A 324 -5.78 17.45 -17.86
N PRO A 325 -5.81 18.30 -16.81
CA PRO A 325 -5.08 18.04 -15.59
C PRO A 325 -5.86 17.09 -14.67
N PHE A 326 -5.15 16.17 -14.02
CA PHE A 326 -5.67 15.30 -12.98
C PHE A 326 -4.60 14.90 -11.98
N THR A 327 -5.02 14.49 -10.79
CA THR A 327 -4.15 14.39 -9.61
C THR A 327 -3.59 12.99 -9.37
N PHE A 328 -2.33 12.96 -8.95
CA PHE A 328 -1.60 11.79 -8.48
C PHE A 328 -1.05 12.03 -7.08
N SER A 329 -0.87 10.94 -6.34
CA SER A 329 0.02 10.86 -5.18
C SER A 329 1.38 10.28 -5.61
N PRO A 330 2.43 10.33 -4.76
CA PRO A 330 3.76 9.81 -5.09
C PRO A 330 3.79 8.36 -5.57
N ASP A 331 2.89 7.49 -5.10
CA ASP A 331 2.80 6.08 -5.49
C ASP A 331 1.67 5.78 -6.48
N GLY A 332 0.87 6.77 -6.85
CA GLY A 332 -0.29 6.65 -7.74
C GLY A 332 -1.56 6.11 -7.08
N ASN A 333 -1.53 5.71 -5.81
CA ASN A 333 -2.72 5.29 -5.07
C ASN A 333 -3.47 6.50 -4.47
N PRO A 334 -4.79 6.39 -4.26
CA PRO A 334 -5.56 7.41 -3.54
C PRO A 334 -4.96 7.81 -2.17
N LEU A 335 -5.34 9.01 -1.70
CA LEU A 335 -5.06 9.52 -0.35
C LEU A 335 -6.39 9.56 0.42
N VAL A 336 -6.68 8.54 1.20
CA VAL A 336 -7.99 8.27 1.81
C VAL A 336 -7.85 8.07 3.32
N GLY A 337 -8.73 8.66 4.12
CA GLY A 337 -8.81 8.39 5.56
C GLY A 337 -8.62 9.62 6.46
N PRO A 338 -8.60 9.42 7.78
CA PRO A 338 -8.49 10.49 8.76
C PRO A 338 -7.07 11.06 8.81
N VAL A 339 -6.96 12.38 8.88
CA VAL A 339 -5.68 13.08 8.99
C VAL A 339 -5.22 13.10 10.45
N ARG A 340 -3.97 12.68 10.70
CA ARG A 340 -3.35 12.69 12.03
C ARG A 340 -3.35 14.11 12.62
N GLY A 341 -3.54 14.23 13.93
CA GLY A 341 -3.55 15.52 14.64
C GLY A 341 -4.82 16.37 14.44
N MET A 342 -5.83 15.90 13.71
CA MET A 342 -7.08 16.63 13.47
C MET A 342 -8.30 15.75 13.72
N THR A 343 -9.14 16.12 14.69
CA THR A 343 -10.42 15.45 14.92
C THR A 343 -11.36 15.61 13.73
N ASN A 344 -11.81 14.49 13.15
CA ASN A 344 -12.82 14.44 12.09
C ASN A 344 -12.52 15.23 10.80
N PHE A 345 -11.24 15.42 10.46
CA PHE A 345 -10.81 15.88 9.13
C PHE A 345 -10.36 14.70 8.27
N TRP A 346 -10.95 14.55 7.09
CA TRP A 346 -10.82 13.37 6.23
C TRP A 346 -10.32 13.73 4.84
N SER A 347 -9.49 12.87 4.26
CA SER A 347 -9.04 12.98 2.87
C SER A 347 -9.74 11.97 1.98
N ALA A 348 -10.07 12.39 0.75
CA ALA A 348 -10.53 11.57 -0.36
C ALA A 348 -9.91 12.09 -1.67
N CYS A 349 -8.58 12.19 -1.69
CA CYS A 349 -7.82 12.92 -2.71
C CYS A 349 -6.99 11.98 -3.60
N ALA A 350 -6.40 12.54 -4.67
CA ALA A 350 -5.51 11.82 -5.59
C ALA A 350 -6.08 10.51 -6.18
N VAL A 351 -7.41 10.45 -6.38
CA VAL A 351 -8.07 9.29 -6.99
C VAL A 351 -7.90 9.35 -8.51
N MET A 352 -6.74 8.88 -8.99
CA MET A 352 -6.37 8.88 -10.41
C MET A 352 -7.43 8.16 -11.28
N ALA A 353 -7.76 6.91 -10.94
CA ALA A 353 -8.72 6.10 -11.67
C ALA A 353 -10.15 6.29 -11.12
N GLY A 354 -10.63 7.55 -11.11
CA GLY A 354 -11.88 7.95 -10.45
C GLY A 354 -13.11 7.11 -10.82
N PHE A 355 -13.23 6.68 -12.08
CA PHE A 355 -14.35 5.83 -12.54
C PHE A 355 -14.12 4.33 -12.39
N SER A 356 -12.91 3.90 -12.05
CA SER A 356 -12.67 2.52 -11.63
C SER A 356 -12.75 2.36 -10.11
N GLN A 357 -12.34 3.38 -9.33
CA GLN A 357 -12.15 3.27 -7.88
C GLN A 357 -13.07 4.17 -7.04
N GLY A 358 -13.67 5.22 -7.61
CA GLY A 358 -14.34 6.28 -6.85
C GLY A 358 -15.55 5.81 -6.04
N GLY A 359 -16.27 4.79 -6.51
CA GLY A 359 -17.35 4.15 -5.76
C GLY A 359 -16.82 3.48 -4.49
N GLY A 360 -15.79 2.67 -4.62
CA GLY A 360 -15.13 1.95 -3.52
C GLY A 360 -14.43 2.88 -2.53
N VAL A 361 -13.80 3.96 -3.00
CA VAL A 361 -13.24 5.01 -2.13
C VAL A 361 -14.35 5.68 -1.31
N GLY A 362 -15.47 6.04 -1.94
CA GLY A 362 -16.61 6.62 -1.25
C GLY A 362 -17.23 5.69 -0.21
N LEU A 363 -17.34 4.39 -0.54
CA LEU A 363 -17.79 3.34 0.38
C LEU A 363 -16.89 3.24 1.61
N ALA A 364 -15.59 3.02 1.39
CA ALA A 364 -14.62 2.81 2.46
C ALA A 364 -14.55 4.02 3.41
N LEU A 365 -14.51 5.24 2.85
CA LEU A 365 -14.44 6.45 3.67
C LEU A 365 -15.74 6.69 4.45
N ALA A 366 -16.91 6.46 3.84
CA ALA A 366 -18.18 6.59 4.55
C ALA A 366 -18.29 5.58 5.70
N GLN A 367 -17.86 4.33 5.50
CA GLN A 367 -17.81 3.34 6.59
C GLN A 367 -16.86 3.76 7.70
N TRP A 368 -15.70 4.32 7.34
CA TRP A 368 -14.72 4.79 8.32
C TRP A 368 -15.26 5.95 9.17
N ILE A 369 -15.90 6.94 8.54
CA ILE A 369 -16.56 8.06 9.23
C ILE A 369 -17.63 7.56 10.21
N ILE A 370 -18.43 6.58 9.80
CA ILE A 370 -19.60 6.12 10.57
C ILE A 370 -19.21 5.14 11.68
N ASN A 371 -18.28 4.23 11.41
CA ASN A 371 -18.02 3.06 12.25
C ASN A 371 -16.64 3.09 12.94
N GLY A 372 -15.78 4.05 12.59
CA GLY A 372 -14.37 4.07 13.03
C GLY A 372 -13.47 3.09 12.27
N ASP A 373 -14.02 2.28 11.35
CA ASP A 373 -13.30 1.29 10.56
C ASP A 373 -13.79 1.30 9.10
N PRO A 374 -12.88 1.25 8.10
CA PRO A 374 -13.24 1.29 6.69
C PRO A 374 -13.90 -0.01 6.18
N GLY A 375 -13.91 -1.10 6.94
CA GLY A 375 -14.46 -2.41 6.56
C GLY A 375 -13.60 -3.21 5.58
N PHE A 376 -12.49 -2.64 5.13
CA PHE A 376 -11.54 -3.20 4.16
C PHE A 376 -10.11 -2.84 4.57
N ASP A 377 -9.14 -3.62 4.10
CA ASP A 377 -7.74 -3.20 4.18
C ASP A 377 -7.45 -2.17 3.09
N VAL A 378 -7.40 -0.91 3.51
CA VAL A 378 -7.12 0.25 2.65
C VAL A 378 -5.80 0.92 3.03
N PHE A 379 -4.88 0.22 3.70
CA PHE A 379 -3.61 0.81 4.13
C PHE A 379 -2.81 1.39 2.94
N ALA A 380 -2.86 0.73 1.78
CA ALA A 380 -2.25 1.24 0.54
C ALA A 380 -2.84 2.58 0.03
N MET A 381 -4.04 2.95 0.50
CA MET A 381 -4.69 4.23 0.24
C MET A 381 -4.63 5.20 1.43
N ASP A 382 -4.22 4.74 2.61
CA ASP A 382 -4.24 5.55 3.84
C ASP A 382 -3.35 6.79 3.70
N VAL A 383 -3.82 7.95 4.14
CA VAL A 383 -3.02 9.18 4.16
C VAL A 383 -1.78 9.09 5.06
N CYS A 384 -1.84 8.31 6.13
CA CYS A 384 -0.73 8.12 7.09
C CYS A 384 0.36 7.16 6.59
N ARG A 385 0.28 6.65 5.36
CA ARG A 385 1.39 5.91 4.73
C ARG A 385 2.53 6.82 4.29
N TYR A 386 2.30 8.13 4.29
CA TYR A 386 3.32 9.17 4.15
C TYR A 386 3.55 9.86 5.48
N GLY A 387 4.70 10.52 5.61
CA GLY A 387 5.01 11.46 6.69
C GLY A 387 5.55 12.77 6.12
N ASP A 388 6.06 13.64 6.99
CA ASP A 388 6.49 15.01 6.65
C ASP A 388 7.60 15.09 5.58
N TYR A 389 8.32 13.99 5.33
CA TYR A 389 9.30 13.91 4.26
C TYR A 389 8.70 14.07 2.85
N ALA A 390 7.39 13.81 2.70
CA ALA A 390 6.68 13.84 1.43
C ALA A 390 6.33 15.27 0.95
N THR A 391 7.31 16.16 0.97
CA THR A 391 7.20 17.56 0.53
C THR A 391 6.76 17.70 -0.93
N LEU A 392 6.45 18.92 -1.37
CA LEU A 392 6.15 19.22 -2.77
C LEU A 392 7.26 18.76 -3.73
N ALA A 393 8.53 18.90 -3.35
CA ALA A 393 9.66 18.49 -4.19
C ALA A 393 9.75 16.95 -4.31
N TYR A 394 9.58 16.24 -3.19
CA TYR A 394 9.49 14.77 -3.20
C TYR A 394 8.31 14.29 -4.04
N THR A 395 7.13 14.86 -3.80
CA THR A 395 5.91 14.56 -4.53
C THR A 395 6.08 14.79 -6.02
N ASN A 396 6.71 15.89 -6.43
CA ASN A 396 6.97 16.17 -7.84
C ASN A 396 7.85 15.11 -8.50
N ALA A 397 8.98 14.76 -7.89
CA ALA A 397 9.87 13.74 -8.43
C ALA A 397 9.20 12.36 -8.53
N LYS A 398 8.48 11.94 -7.48
CA LYS A 398 7.82 10.63 -7.44
C LYS A 398 6.60 10.53 -8.34
N VAL A 399 5.76 11.57 -8.41
CA VAL A 399 4.59 11.58 -9.30
C VAL A 399 5.02 11.52 -10.77
N ARG A 400 6.08 12.23 -11.16
CA ARG A 400 6.61 12.16 -12.54
C ARG A 400 7.17 10.79 -12.88
N GLU A 401 7.90 10.17 -11.95
CA GLU A 401 8.34 8.79 -12.09
C GLU A 401 7.15 7.81 -12.20
N ASN A 402 6.10 8.00 -11.38
CA ASN A 402 4.90 7.16 -11.43
C ASN A 402 4.15 7.31 -12.75
N TYR A 403 3.90 8.54 -13.20
CA TYR A 403 3.21 8.83 -14.46
C TYR A 403 3.98 8.24 -15.65
N SER A 404 5.27 8.55 -15.76
CA SER A 404 6.12 8.06 -16.87
C SER A 404 6.33 6.55 -16.85
N ARG A 405 5.89 5.85 -15.80
CA ARG A 405 5.95 4.39 -15.68
C ARG A 405 4.59 3.74 -15.56
N ARG A 406 3.50 4.47 -15.86
CA ARG A 406 2.12 4.03 -15.58
C ARG A 406 1.80 2.64 -16.16
N PHE A 407 2.33 2.34 -17.33
CA PHE A 407 2.16 1.05 -18.02
C PHE A 407 3.44 0.19 -18.04
N SER A 408 4.53 0.62 -17.40
CA SER A 408 5.76 -0.19 -17.33
C SER A 408 5.57 -1.44 -16.45
N ILE A 409 6.32 -2.50 -16.72
CA ILE A 409 6.41 -3.64 -15.80
C ILE A 409 7.09 -3.14 -14.53
N ARG A 410 6.51 -3.43 -13.37
CA ARG A 410 7.18 -3.29 -12.07
C ARG A 410 7.67 -4.66 -11.63
N TYR A 411 8.98 -4.87 -11.64
CA TYR A 411 9.53 -6.15 -11.20
C TYR A 411 9.53 -6.26 -9.66
N PRO A 412 9.45 -7.48 -9.10
CA PRO A 412 9.33 -7.69 -7.65
C PRO A 412 10.42 -7.05 -6.80
N ASN A 413 11.65 -7.03 -7.34
CA ASN A 413 12.84 -6.54 -6.68
C ASN A 413 13.31 -5.17 -7.20
N GLU A 414 12.52 -4.52 -8.05
CA GLU A 414 12.86 -3.24 -8.64
C GLU A 414 12.64 -2.08 -7.66
N GLU A 415 13.70 -1.30 -7.51
CA GLU A 415 13.71 -0.07 -6.75
C GLU A 415 13.81 1.13 -7.69
N LEU A 416 12.91 2.08 -7.52
CA LEU A 416 12.82 3.24 -8.41
C LEU A 416 13.65 4.42 -7.88
N PRO A 417 14.45 5.10 -8.73
CA PRO A 417 15.42 6.11 -8.30
C PRO A 417 14.84 7.50 -7.98
N GLY A 418 13.59 7.77 -8.36
CA GLY A 418 12.95 9.07 -8.17
C GLY A 418 12.96 9.52 -6.71
N ALA A 419 13.39 10.77 -6.50
CA ALA A 419 13.55 11.40 -5.19
C ALA A 419 14.57 10.72 -4.24
N ARG A 420 15.53 9.93 -4.76
CA ARG A 420 16.50 9.21 -3.95
C ARG A 420 17.97 9.57 -4.26
N PRO A 421 18.87 9.54 -3.25
CA PRO A 421 18.56 9.37 -1.82
C PRO A 421 17.91 10.64 -1.21
N LEU A 422 16.95 10.47 -0.29
CA LEU A 422 16.34 11.56 0.48
C LEU A 422 16.72 11.51 1.96
N LEU A 423 16.17 10.56 2.71
CA LEU A 423 16.50 10.36 4.12
C LEU A 423 17.58 9.28 4.23
N THR A 424 18.65 9.59 4.95
CA THR A 424 19.79 8.69 5.17
C THR A 424 20.17 8.67 6.63
N THR A 425 20.73 7.54 7.07
CA THR A 425 21.28 7.40 8.42
C THR A 425 22.74 7.85 8.48
N PRO A 426 23.27 8.15 9.68
CA PRO A 426 24.69 8.44 9.87
C PRO A 426 25.67 7.43 9.27
N VAL A 427 25.28 6.18 8.99
CA VAL A 427 26.16 5.13 8.41
C VAL A 427 25.88 4.83 6.94
N TYR A 428 25.00 5.60 6.28
CA TYR A 428 24.62 5.38 4.88
C TYR A 428 25.81 5.30 3.92
N ASP A 429 26.76 6.23 4.00
CA ASP A 429 27.98 6.27 3.19
C ASP A 429 28.85 5.01 3.40
N LYS A 430 28.98 4.54 4.64
CA LYS A 430 29.75 3.34 4.99
C LYS A 430 29.11 2.09 4.39
N LEU A 431 27.79 1.96 4.53
CA LEU A 431 27.03 0.85 3.95
C LEU A 431 27.09 0.90 2.42
N LYS A 432 26.98 2.09 1.83
CA LYS A 432 27.13 2.29 0.39
C LYS A 432 28.53 1.87 -0.10
N SER A 433 29.59 2.26 0.61
CA SER A 433 30.97 1.84 0.32
C SER A 433 31.19 0.35 0.50
N ALA A 434 30.42 -0.31 1.37
CA ALA A 434 30.43 -1.77 1.54
C ALA A 434 29.64 -2.52 0.44
N GLY A 435 29.06 -1.80 -0.53
CA GLY A 435 28.31 -2.39 -1.64
C GLY A 435 26.79 -2.43 -1.44
N ALA A 436 26.23 -1.73 -0.44
CA ALA A 436 24.79 -1.74 -0.23
C ALA A 436 24.01 -1.26 -1.47
N VAL A 437 23.08 -2.12 -1.91
CA VAL A 437 22.00 -1.79 -2.83
C VAL A 437 20.80 -1.39 -1.97
N PHE A 438 20.34 -0.15 -2.14
CA PHE A 438 19.32 0.43 -1.28
C PHE A 438 17.93 0.40 -1.91
N GLY A 439 16.91 0.20 -1.08
CA GLY A 439 15.53 0.58 -1.32
C GLY A 439 15.14 1.77 -0.45
N ALA A 440 13.94 2.33 -0.65
CA ALA A 440 13.40 3.37 0.23
C ALA A 440 12.07 2.95 0.85
N TYR A 441 12.02 2.91 2.18
CA TYR A 441 10.80 2.62 2.94
C TYR A 441 10.48 3.82 3.83
N TYR A 442 9.27 4.35 3.70
CA TYR A 442 8.83 5.54 4.43
C TYR A 442 9.85 6.71 4.32
N GLY A 443 10.40 6.90 3.11
CA GLY A 443 11.40 7.92 2.79
C GLY A 443 12.87 7.55 3.10
N LEU A 444 13.12 6.54 3.95
CA LEU A 444 14.45 6.17 4.42
C LEU A 444 15.16 5.16 3.52
N GLU A 445 16.39 5.49 3.11
CA GLU A 445 17.31 4.57 2.43
C GLU A 445 17.66 3.39 3.33
N THR A 446 17.26 2.17 2.93
CA THR A 446 17.52 0.93 3.69
C THR A 446 18.25 -0.10 2.83
N PRO A 447 19.35 -0.73 3.33
CA PRO A 447 20.07 -1.76 2.59
C PRO A 447 19.20 -3.00 2.31
N LEU A 448 19.06 -3.37 1.05
CA LEU A 448 18.34 -4.57 0.62
C LEU A 448 19.24 -5.78 0.56
N TRP A 449 20.45 -5.61 0.03
CA TRP A 449 21.51 -6.61 -0.11
C TRP A 449 22.84 -5.89 -0.44
N PHE A 450 23.95 -6.62 -0.46
CA PHE A 450 25.30 -6.08 -0.67
C PHE A 450 25.91 -6.66 -1.95
N ALA A 451 26.08 -5.80 -2.96
CA ALA A 451 26.65 -6.12 -4.25
C ALA A 451 28.18 -5.95 -4.22
N PRO A 452 28.96 -6.94 -4.72
CA PRO A 452 30.36 -6.75 -5.01
C PRO A 452 30.59 -5.68 -6.09
N GLU A 453 31.80 -5.13 -6.15
CA GLU A 453 32.19 -4.17 -7.18
C GLU A 453 31.96 -4.73 -8.60
N GLY A 454 31.30 -3.95 -9.46
CA GLY A 454 30.99 -4.33 -10.85
C GLY A 454 29.73 -5.19 -11.02
N VAL A 455 29.02 -5.55 -9.94
CA VAL A 455 27.74 -6.27 -10.02
C VAL A 455 26.59 -5.26 -10.07
N GLU A 456 25.75 -5.37 -11.11
CA GLU A 456 24.55 -4.55 -11.30
C GLU A 456 23.28 -5.40 -11.08
N ASP A 457 22.23 -4.78 -10.55
CA ASP A 457 20.94 -5.45 -10.36
C ASP A 457 20.22 -5.58 -11.72
N LYS A 458 19.91 -6.82 -12.12
CA LYS A 458 19.08 -7.11 -13.29
C LYS A 458 17.77 -7.69 -12.80
N PHE A 459 16.72 -6.88 -12.90
CA PHE A 459 15.39 -7.24 -12.42
C PHE A 459 14.76 -8.35 -13.27
N SER A 460 14.00 -9.21 -12.61
CA SER A 460 13.32 -10.35 -13.23
C SER A 460 12.12 -10.77 -12.39
N TRP A 461 11.13 -11.38 -13.04
CA TRP A 461 10.06 -12.12 -12.34
C TRP A 461 10.51 -13.51 -11.87
N ARG A 462 11.72 -13.92 -12.25
CA ARG A 462 12.42 -15.11 -11.78
C ARG A 462 13.54 -14.69 -10.83
N ARG A 463 14.28 -15.67 -10.29
CA ARG A 463 15.49 -15.40 -9.50
C ARG A 463 16.44 -14.47 -10.25
N SER A 464 16.86 -13.41 -9.58
CA SER A 464 17.58 -12.28 -10.18
C SER A 464 19.06 -12.32 -9.83
N THR A 465 19.81 -11.29 -10.22
CA THR A 465 21.26 -11.19 -9.93
C THR A 465 21.59 -11.24 -8.44
N ASP A 466 20.67 -10.85 -7.56
CA ASP A 466 20.87 -10.84 -6.11
C ASP A 466 20.87 -12.23 -5.44
N PHE A 467 20.32 -13.26 -6.08
CA PHE A 467 19.94 -14.52 -5.44
C PHE A 467 21.09 -15.20 -4.69
N ASP A 468 22.25 -15.37 -5.34
CA ASP A 468 23.40 -16.03 -4.73
C ASP A 468 24.08 -15.16 -3.66
N TYR A 469 23.99 -13.83 -3.78
CA TYR A 469 24.55 -12.89 -2.80
C TYR A 469 23.71 -12.86 -1.53
N VAL A 470 22.38 -12.83 -1.66
CA VAL A 470 21.44 -12.99 -0.55
C VAL A 470 21.65 -14.34 0.14
N ALA A 471 21.94 -15.41 -0.62
CA ALA A 471 22.30 -16.71 -0.05
C ALA A 471 23.57 -16.64 0.82
N ALA A 472 24.60 -15.92 0.35
CA ALA A 472 25.85 -15.74 1.08
C ALA A 472 25.68 -14.90 2.35
N GLU A 473 24.84 -13.86 2.30
CA GLU A 473 24.44 -13.06 3.47
C GLU A 473 23.71 -13.92 4.52
N ALA A 474 22.68 -14.65 4.12
CA ALA A 474 21.93 -15.55 5.02
C ALA A 474 22.84 -16.62 5.65
N LYS A 475 23.77 -17.19 4.87
CA LYS A 475 24.78 -18.12 5.36
C LYS A 475 25.73 -17.48 6.37
N THR A 476 26.11 -16.22 6.17
CA THR A 476 26.97 -15.48 7.10
C THR A 476 26.31 -15.35 8.47
N VAL A 477 25.01 -15.02 8.49
CA VAL A 477 24.23 -14.97 9.74
C VAL A 477 24.14 -16.35 10.39
N ARG A 478 23.67 -17.37 9.66
CA ARG A 478 23.43 -18.72 10.21
C ARG A 478 24.69 -19.42 10.71
N ALA A 479 25.83 -19.21 10.07
CA ALA A 479 27.08 -19.90 10.40
C ALA A 479 28.02 -19.09 11.30
N GLY A 480 27.78 -17.78 11.47
CA GLY A 480 28.72 -16.88 12.13
C GLY A 480 28.03 -15.70 12.81
N VAL A 481 28.24 -14.50 12.29
CA VAL A 481 27.61 -13.28 12.76
C VAL A 481 27.43 -12.32 11.58
N GLY A 482 26.22 -11.79 11.43
CA GLY A 482 25.93 -10.68 10.53
C GLY A 482 25.54 -9.43 11.31
N ILE A 483 25.75 -8.26 10.69
CA ILE A 483 25.24 -6.98 11.17
C ILE A 483 24.20 -6.42 10.19
N MET A 484 23.14 -5.81 10.70
CA MET A 484 22.12 -5.14 9.89
C MET A 484 21.73 -3.83 10.55
N GLU A 485 21.31 -2.84 9.75
CA GLU A 485 20.71 -1.62 10.28
C GLU A 485 19.23 -1.82 10.62
N THR A 486 18.81 -1.40 11.82
CA THR A 486 17.41 -1.45 12.30
C THR A 486 16.81 -0.05 12.51
N SER A 487 17.51 1.00 12.06
CA SER A 487 17.03 2.39 12.10
C SER A 487 15.68 2.58 11.39
N GLY A 488 15.35 1.73 10.41
CA GLY A 488 14.07 1.78 9.68
C GLY A 488 12.86 1.19 10.42
N PHE A 489 13.02 0.60 11.61
CA PHE A 489 11.88 0.25 12.46
C PHE A 489 11.25 1.51 13.03
N ALA A 490 9.95 1.52 13.36
CA ALA A 490 9.36 2.62 14.11
C ALA A 490 9.71 2.45 15.59
N LYS A 491 10.02 3.55 16.29
CA LYS A 491 10.33 3.53 17.73
C LYS A 491 9.54 4.61 18.42
N TYR A 492 8.94 4.27 19.56
CA TYR A 492 8.16 5.20 20.36
C TYR A 492 8.55 5.09 21.83
N THR A 493 8.65 6.23 22.50
CA THR A 493 8.67 6.27 23.97
C THR A 493 7.26 6.51 24.47
N VAL A 494 6.92 5.84 25.57
CA VAL A 494 5.70 6.12 26.30
C VAL A 494 6.09 6.31 27.75
N SER A 495 5.84 7.49 28.29
CA SER A 495 6.31 7.86 29.62
C SER A 495 5.25 8.53 30.48
N GLY A 496 5.48 8.52 31.80
CA GLY A 496 4.66 9.22 32.79
C GLY A 496 3.88 8.28 33.72
N PRO A 497 3.26 8.84 34.77
CA PRO A 497 2.63 8.06 35.85
C PRO A 497 1.42 7.23 35.38
N GLY A 498 0.80 7.59 34.26
CA GLY A 498 -0.31 6.84 33.64
C GLY A 498 0.12 5.86 32.55
N ALA A 499 1.40 5.84 32.16
CA ALA A 499 1.87 5.13 30.97
C ALA A 499 1.58 3.63 31.02
N ARG A 500 1.81 3.00 32.18
CA ARG A 500 1.64 1.56 32.34
C ARG A 500 0.20 1.11 32.12
N ASP A 501 -0.75 1.79 32.74
CA ASP A 501 -2.18 1.48 32.62
C ASP A 501 -2.69 1.75 31.21
N TRP A 502 -2.19 2.83 30.60
CA TRP A 502 -2.51 3.18 29.21
C TRP A 502 -2.01 2.11 28.24
N ILE A 503 -0.74 1.70 28.30
CA ILE A 503 -0.19 0.61 27.46
C ILE A 503 -0.94 -0.71 27.72
N ASP A 504 -1.32 -1.01 28.97
CA ASP A 504 -2.06 -2.23 29.29
C ASP A 504 -3.48 -2.23 28.67
N ARG A 505 -4.03 -1.06 28.37
CA ARG A 505 -5.26 -0.91 27.56
C ARG A 505 -5.00 -0.94 26.06
N MET A 506 -3.87 -0.40 25.58
CA MET A 506 -3.57 -0.33 24.14
C MET A 506 -3.14 -1.67 23.55
N LEU A 507 -2.32 -2.45 24.29
CA LEU A 507 -1.70 -3.67 23.79
C LEU A 507 -2.36 -4.91 24.36
N THR A 508 -2.31 -6.01 23.61
CA THR A 508 -2.96 -7.26 24.01
C THR A 508 -2.14 -8.11 24.99
N CYS A 509 -0.83 -7.87 25.09
CA CYS A 509 0.08 -8.68 25.91
C CYS A 509 -0.06 -8.39 27.41
N ARG A 510 0.63 -9.19 28.23
CA ARG A 510 0.92 -8.78 29.62
C ARG A 510 2.11 -7.83 29.57
N ILE A 511 2.04 -6.72 30.32
CA ILE A 511 3.17 -5.82 30.46
C ILE A 511 4.31 -6.56 31.17
N PRO A 512 5.51 -6.64 30.56
CA PRO A 512 6.65 -7.29 31.19
C PRO A 512 7.13 -6.49 32.41
N PRO A 513 7.88 -7.09 33.35
CA PRO A 513 8.54 -6.32 34.40
C PRO A 513 9.69 -5.47 33.81
N ALA A 514 10.20 -4.51 34.58
CA ALA A 514 11.36 -3.71 34.19
C ALA A 514 12.55 -4.56 33.77
N GLY A 515 13.26 -4.12 32.73
CA GLY A 515 14.38 -4.84 32.11
C GLY A 515 13.98 -6.00 31.21
N ARG A 516 12.69 -6.14 30.86
CA ARG A 516 12.18 -7.23 30.01
C ARG A 516 11.36 -6.70 28.83
N MET A 517 11.33 -7.52 27.78
CA MET A 517 10.57 -7.28 26.55
C MET A 517 9.53 -8.37 26.30
N THR A 518 8.53 -8.06 25.48
CA THR A 518 7.57 -9.02 24.93
C THR A 518 7.09 -8.60 23.55
N LEU A 519 6.67 -9.56 22.73
CA LEU A 519 5.82 -9.25 21.58
C LEU A 519 4.43 -8.81 22.08
N ALA A 520 3.91 -7.76 21.46
CA ALA A 520 2.76 -7.01 21.90
C ALA A 520 1.88 -6.63 20.69
N PRO A 521 0.96 -7.51 20.26
CA PRO A 521 -0.02 -7.16 19.24
C PRO A 521 -0.95 -6.04 19.72
N MET A 522 -1.38 -5.18 18.80
CA MET A 522 -2.38 -4.14 18.99
C MET A 522 -3.60 -4.41 18.10
N LEU A 523 -4.80 -4.20 18.63
CA LEU A 523 -6.06 -4.47 17.93
C LEU A 523 -6.95 -3.23 17.84
N ASN A 524 -7.78 -3.16 16.81
CA ASN A 524 -8.94 -2.27 16.77
C ASN A 524 -10.12 -2.86 17.57
N GLU A 525 -11.23 -2.14 17.65
CA GLU A 525 -12.45 -2.52 18.37
C GLU A 525 -13.07 -3.82 17.83
N ALA A 526 -12.89 -4.09 16.53
CA ALA A 526 -13.33 -5.32 15.87
C ALA A 526 -12.38 -6.51 16.12
N GLY A 527 -11.35 -6.34 16.96
CA GLY A 527 -10.37 -7.37 17.31
C GLY A 527 -9.41 -7.71 16.17
N LYS A 528 -9.23 -6.82 15.20
CA LYS A 528 -8.33 -6.98 14.05
C LYS A 528 -6.98 -6.34 14.30
N LEU A 529 -5.93 -6.95 13.76
CA LEU A 529 -4.55 -6.52 13.96
C LEU A 529 -4.29 -5.17 13.29
N ILE A 530 -3.92 -4.17 14.11
CA ILE A 530 -3.52 -2.83 13.67
C ILE A 530 -2.11 -2.46 14.12
N GLY A 531 -1.36 -3.41 14.69
CA GLY A 531 0.05 -3.24 14.99
C GLY A 531 0.68 -4.50 15.59
N ASP A 532 1.96 -4.68 15.32
CA ASP A 532 2.81 -5.77 15.80
C ASP A 532 4.07 -5.20 16.46
N PHE A 533 4.03 -5.05 17.79
CA PHE A 533 5.11 -4.38 18.51
C PHE A 533 6.00 -5.36 19.27
N THR A 534 7.22 -4.94 19.53
CA THR A 534 7.99 -5.37 20.71
C THR A 534 7.87 -4.27 21.76
N LEU A 535 7.27 -4.61 22.91
CA LEU A 535 7.19 -3.74 24.08
C LEU A 535 8.35 -4.05 25.02
N ALA A 536 9.10 -3.02 25.39
CA ALA A 536 10.10 -3.05 26.42
C ALA A 536 9.67 -2.18 27.61
N THR A 537 9.86 -2.69 28.82
CA THR A 537 9.67 -1.93 30.06
C THR A 537 11.05 -1.55 30.58
N LEU A 538 11.41 -0.27 30.49
CA LEU A 538 12.69 0.24 30.98
C LEU A 538 12.60 0.45 32.49
N ASP A 539 11.53 1.12 32.94
CA ASP A 539 11.10 1.17 34.34
C ASP A 539 9.56 1.17 34.45
N ASP A 540 9.00 1.50 35.63
CA ASP A 540 7.54 1.47 35.84
C ASP A 540 6.78 2.63 35.16
N GLU A 541 7.48 3.69 34.74
CA GLU A 541 6.93 4.88 34.09
C GLU A 541 7.56 5.16 32.71
N ASP A 542 8.49 4.34 32.22
CA ASP A 542 9.17 4.50 30.93
C ASP A 542 9.20 3.20 30.12
N PHE A 543 8.68 3.28 28.89
CA PHE A 543 8.48 2.16 27.99
C PHE A 543 8.98 2.50 26.59
N LEU A 544 9.61 1.52 25.94
CA LEU A 544 10.04 1.61 24.55
C LEU A 544 9.22 0.62 23.71
N LEU A 545 8.54 1.15 22.69
CA LEU A 545 7.81 0.38 21.70
C LEU A 545 8.59 0.37 20.38
N ILE A 546 8.84 -0.83 19.86
CA ILE A 546 9.44 -1.02 18.54
C ILE A 546 8.41 -1.66 17.63
N GLY A 547 8.18 -1.10 16.45
CA GLY A 547 7.18 -1.60 15.52
C GLY A 547 7.57 -1.40 14.06
N SER A 548 6.59 -1.59 13.19
CA SER A 548 6.77 -1.49 11.75
C SER A 548 6.96 -0.04 11.28
N GLY A 549 8.15 0.26 10.74
CA GLY A 549 8.54 1.62 10.30
C GLY A 549 7.59 2.28 9.31
N LEU A 550 7.07 1.49 8.36
CA LEU A 550 6.15 1.97 7.33
C LEU A 550 4.79 2.43 7.87
N ALA A 551 4.48 2.12 9.13
CA ALA A 551 3.23 2.45 9.80
C ALA A 551 3.44 3.44 10.95
N GLU A 552 4.54 4.19 10.97
CA GLU A 552 4.87 5.11 12.06
C GLU A 552 3.73 6.10 12.36
N ASP A 553 3.32 6.89 11.35
CA ASP A 553 2.19 7.82 11.50
C ASP A 553 0.84 7.13 11.64
N TYR A 554 0.68 5.94 11.07
CA TYR A 554 -0.53 5.14 11.22
C TYR A 554 -0.76 4.75 12.68
N HIS A 555 0.30 4.32 13.38
CA HIS A 555 0.24 4.01 14.80
C HIS A 555 0.15 5.27 15.67
N MET A 556 0.90 6.34 15.35
CA MET A 556 0.81 7.60 16.10
C MET A 556 -0.60 8.18 16.07
N ARG A 557 -1.28 8.15 14.92
CA ARG A 557 -2.68 8.57 14.82
C ARG A 557 -3.57 7.77 15.79
N TRP A 558 -3.34 6.47 15.93
CA TRP A 558 -4.09 5.63 16.87
C TRP A 558 -3.76 5.94 18.32
N PHE A 559 -2.48 6.14 18.65
CA PHE A 559 -2.06 6.47 20.01
C PHE A 559 -2.61 7.83 20.47
N GLU A 560 -2.49 8.87 19.64
CA GLU A 560 -2.97 10.21 19.94
C GLU A 560 -4.48 10.25 20.19
N GLN A 561 -5.25 9.45 19.44
CA GLN A 561 -6.70 9.33 19.63
C GLN A 561 -7.11 8.72 20.98
N HIS A 562 -6.19 8.01 21.64
CA HIS A 562 -6.46 7.29 22.88
C HIS A 562 -5.71 7.88 24.08
N LEU A 563 -4.99 8.99 23.93
CA LEU A 563 -4.32 9.67 25.03
C LEU A 563 -5.34 10.18 26.06
N PRO A 564 -5.01 10.12 27.36
CA PRO A 564 -5.83 10.75 28.38
C PRO A 564 -5.66 12.28 28.37
N ASP A 565 -6.75 13.00 28.61
CA ASP A 565 -6.76 14.48 28.63
C ASP A 565 -6.03 15.08 29.87
N ASP A 566 -5.68 14.25 30.86
CA ASP A 566 -5.08 14.70 32.12
C ASP A 566 -3.55 14.89 32.06
N GLY A 567 -2.93 14.56 30.92
CA GLY A 567 -1.48 14.67 30.73
C GLY A 567 -0.67 13.64 31.53
N SER A 568 -1.28 12.56 32.00
CA SER A 568 -0.60 11.48 32.74
C SER A 568 0.29 10.59 31.85
N VAL A 569 0.16 10.71 30.53
CA VAL A 569 0.90 9.93 29.53
C VAL A 569 1.47 10.87 28.48
N GLU A 570 2.76 10.73 28.23
CA GLU A 570 3.46 11.31 27.09
C GLU A 570 3.83 10.20 26.11
N ILE A 571 3.65 10.45 24.81
CA ILE A 571 4.08 9.55 23.75
C ILE A 571 4.80 10.33 22.66
N GLU A 572 5.95 9.82 22.23
CA GLU A 572 6.76 10.43 21.18
C GLU A 572 7.19 9.36 20.17
N SER A 573 7.07 9.67 18.87
CA SER A 573 7.77 8.90 17.84
C SER A 573 9.21 9.39 17.76
N LEU A 574 10.17 8.49 17.98
CA LEU A 574 11.59 8.83 17.98
C LEU A 574 12.18 8.91 16.57
N ASN A 575 11.54 8.35 15.54
CA ASN A 575 12.03 8.33 14.15
C ASN A 575 13.55 8.09 14.05
N LEU A 576 14.33 9.00 13.44
CA LEU A 576 15.80 8.97 13.36
C LEU A 576 16.51 9.58 14.58
N GLY A 577 15.77 10.11 15.56
CA GLY A 577 16.29 10.49 16.87
C GLY A 577 16.82 9.30 17.67
N LEU A 578 16.34 8.08 17.36
CA LEU A 578 16.91 6.82 17.83
C LEU A 578 17.18 5.89 16.64
N THR A 579 18.47 5.70 16.34
CA THR A 579 18.95 4.80 15.29
C THR A 579 19.19 3.40 15.84
N GLY A 580 19.33 2.39 14.97
CA GLY A 580 19.47 1.01 15.40
C GLY A 580 20.44 0.20 14.55
N LEU A 581 21.16 -0.71 15.21
CA LEU A 581 21.94 -1.79 14.60
C LEU A 581 21.51 -3.11 15.24
N ALA A 582 21.56 -4.21 14.48
CA ALA A 582 21.37 -5.55 15.01
C ALA A 582 22.55 -6.43 14.64
N ILE A 583 23.00 -7.26 15.59
CA ILE A 583 23.93 -8.36 15.33
C ILE A 583 23.23 -9.69 15.58
N ALA A 584 23.34 -10.61 14.62
CA ALA A 584 22.65 -11.89 14.68
C ALA A 584 23.54 -13.03 14.19
N GLY A 585 23.35 -14.22 14.75
CA GLY A 585 24.11 -15.43 14.47
C GLY A 585 24.75 -16.03 15.72
N PRO A 586 25.25 -17.28 15.67
CA PRO A 586 25.84 -17.97 16.82
C PRO A 586 27.02 -17.24 17.46
N LYS A 587 27.71 -16.35 16.72
CA LYS A 587 28.86 -15.56 17.20
C LYS A 587 28.50 -14.17 17.70
N SER A 588 27.24 -13.75 17.64
CA SER A 588 26.80 -12.41 18.06
C SER A 588 27.14 -12.08 19.53
N ARG A 589 26.99 -13.04 20.45
CA ARG A 589 27.38 -12.85 21.86
C ARG A 589 28.88 -12.69 22.04
N GLU A 590 29.69 -13.46 21.30
CA GLU A 590 31.15 -13.35 21.37
C GLU A 590 31.61 -11.96 20.92
N VAL A 591 30.98 -11.39 19.89
CA VAL A 591 31.20 -10.00 19.47
C VAL A 591 30.79 -9.03 20.57
N LEU A 592 29.56 -9.11 21.09
CA LEU A 592 29.07 -8.19 22.12
C LEU A 592 29.94 -8.21 23.38
N ALA A 593 30.36 -9.39 23.83
CA ALA A 593 31.18 -9.57 25.03
C ALA A 593 32.56 -8.89 24.93
N LYS A 594 33.09 -8.67 23.72
CA LYS A 594 34.35 -7.92 23.52
C LYS A 594 34.18 -6.41 23.64
N LEU A 595 32.96 -5.91 23.54
CA LEU A 595 32.65 -4.48 23.45
C LEU A 595 32.13 -3.88 24.75
N THR A 596 31.86 -4.72 25.76
CA THR A 596 31.37 -4.30 27.07
C THR A 596 32.12 -5.01 28.18
N HIS A 597 32.10 -4.43 29.38
CA HIS A 597 32.61 -5.06 30.60
C HIS A 597 31.51 -5.82 31.36
N LEU A 598 30.25 -5.69 30.94
CA LEU A 598 29.11 -6.37 31.55
C LEU A 598 29.04 -7.84 31.12
N ASP A 599 28.49 -8.68 32.00
CA ASP A 599 28.24 -10.08 31.67
C ASP A 599 27.02 -10.20 30.73
N VAL A 600 27.27 -10.69 29.52
CA VAL A 600 26.28 -10.95 28.47
C VAL A 600 26.08 -12.45 28.21
N SER A 601 26.47 -13.29 29.18
CA SER A 601 26.18 -14.73 29.18
C SER A 601 24.67 -15.02 29.12
N ASN A 602 24.30 -16.27 28.87
CA ASN A 602 22.88 -16.64 28.75
C ASN A 602 22.12 -16.43 30.06
N GLU A 603 22.79 -16.74 31.17
CA GLU A 603 22.29 -16.59 32.53
C GLU A 603 22.18 -15.12 32.92
N ALA A 604 23.21 -14.33 32.57
CA ALA A 604 23.26 -12.93 32.93
C ALA A 604 22.40 -12.05 32.03
N PHE A 605 22.17 -12.37 30.76
CA PHE A 605 21.37 -11.59 29.81
C PHE A 605 20.45 -12.54 29.00
N PRO A 606 19.41 -13.12 29.62
CA PRO A 606 18.51 -14.09 28.99
C PRO A 606 17.70 -13.51 27.82
N PHE A 607 17.14 -14.38 26.98
CA PHE A 607 16.29 -13.96 25.86
C PHE A 607 15.15 -13.04 26.30
N MET A 608 14.90 -11.96 25.54
CA MET A 608 13.96 -10.87 25.86
C MET A 608 14.31 -10.02 27.10
N ASP A 609 15.55 -10.04 27.59
CA ASP A 609 16.03 -8.95 28.44
C ASP A 609 16.28 -7.69 27.60
N ILE A 610 16.22 -6.53 28.26
CA ILE A 610 16.64 -5.24 27.72
C ILE A 610 17.42 -4.47 28.79
N ARG A 611 18.45 -3.72 28.37
CA ARG A 611 19.31 -2.94 29.27
C ARG A 611 19.75 -1.64 28.63
N GLU A 612 19.77 -0.59 29.44
CA GLU A 612 20.61 0.57 29.18
C GLU A 612 22.04 0.25 29.62
N MET A 613 23.00 0.42 28.73
CA MET A 613 24.41 0.09 28.98
C MET A 613 25.35 0.81 28.01
N ASP A 614 26.65 0.69 28.25
CA ASP A 614 27.67 1.20 27.34
C ASP A 614 28.25 0.08 26.47
N ILE A 615 28.40 0.38 25.17
CA ILE A 615 29.22 -0.39 24.23
C ILE A 615 30.36 0.52 23.77
N GLY A 616 31.58 0.22 24.22
CA GLY A 616 32.69 1.14 24.12
C GLY A 616 32.38 2.47 24.81
N MET A 617 32.37 3.56 24.03
CA MET A 617 32.06 4.92 24.50
C MET A 617 30.63 5.37 24.18
N ALA A 618 29.81 4.50 23.57
CA ALA A 618 28.45 4.84 23.18
C ALA A 618 27.44 4.38 24.25
N PRO A 619 26.61 5.28 24.80
CA PRO A 619 25.46 4.90 25.60
C PRO A 619 24.39 4.32 24.67
N VAL A 620 23.90 3.12 24.98
CA VAL A 620 22.98 2.35 24.13
C VAL A 620 21.88 1.69 24.95
N VAL A 621 20.77 1.37 24.28
CA VAL A 621 19.78 0.41 24.76
C VAL A 621 19.98 -0.88 23.99
N VAL A 622 20.17 -2.00 24.69
CA VAL A 622 20.40 -3.32 24.08
C VAL A 622 19.26 -4.25 24.45
N GLY A 623 18.56 -4.80 23.47
CA GLY A 623 17.56 -5.84 23.64
C GLY A 623 18.05 -7.18 23.08
N ARG A 624 17.93 -8.27 23.86
CA ARG A 624 18.25 -9.62 23.36
C ARG A 624 17.06 -10.21 22.63
N VAL A 625 16.92 -9.85 21.36
CA VAL A 625 15.89 -10.29 20.42
C VAL A 625 16.48 -10.36 19.01
N SER A 626 15.89 -11.19 18.14
CA SER A 626 16.29 -11.24 16.74
C SER A 626 15.13 -11.69 15.85
N TYR A 627 14.91 -10.93 14.78
CA TYR A 627 13.96 -11.30 13.74
C TYR A 627 14.51 -12.36 12.74
N THR A 628 15.83 -12.64 12.78
CA THR A 628 16.43 -13.73 11.98
C THR A 628 16.13 -15.11 12.57
N GLY A 629 15.74 -15.16 13.85
CA GLY A 629 15.57 -16.39 14.61
C GLY A 629 16.86 -17.01 15.15
N ASP A 630 18.01 -16.37 14.98
CA ASP A 630 19.27 -16.76 15.64
C ASP A 630 19.39 -16.09 17.02
N LEU A 631 20.43 -16.48 17.76
CA LEU A 631 20.94 -15.62 18.83
C LEU A 631 21.30 -14.24 18.24
N GLY A 632 20.78 -13.17 18.83
CA GLY A 632 21.06 -11.82 18.39
C GLY A 632 20.65 -10.76 19.39
N TYR A 633 21.07 -9.53 19.08
CA TYR A 633 20.84 -8.34 19.87
C TYR A 633 20.48 -7.18 18.95
N GLU A 634 19.44 -6.45 19.31
CA GLU A 634 19.10 -5.14 18.75
C GLU A 634 19.69 -4.07 19.66
N ILE A 635 20.40 -3.11 19.06
CA ILE A 635 21.18 -2.09 19.74
C ILE A 635 20.69 -0.73 19.24
N TRP A 636 20.00 0.01 20.09
CA TRP A 636 19.50 1.34 19.79
C TRP A 636 20.41 2.41 20.37
N VAL A 637 20.64 3.47 19.59
CA VAL A 637 21.61 4.50 19.90
C VAL A 637 21.21 5.83 19.29
N ARG A 638 21.57 6.94 19.95
CA ARG A 638 21.44 8.28 19.36
C ARG A 638 22.29 8.41 18.09
N PRO A 639 21.81 9.14 17.07
CA PRO A 639 22.42 9.18 15.74
C PRO A 639 23.89 9.63 15.76
N GLU A 640 24.29 10.52 16.67
CA GLU A 640 25.67 11.03 16.75
C GLU A 640 26.70 9.95 17.11
N TYR A 641 26.29 8.83 17.73
CA TYR A 641 27.18 7.71 18.06
C TYR A 641 27.11 6.55 17.05
N GLN A 642 26.11 6.51 16.16
CA GLN A 642 25.85 5.34 15.31
C GLN A 642 27.07 4.96 14.45
N ARG A 643 27.80 5.94 13.91
CA ARG A 643 29.04 5.72 13.13
C ARG A 643 30.12 5.04 13.95
N TYR A 644 30.37 5.55 15.15
CA TYR A 644 31.35 4.99 16.07
C TYR A 644 30.98 3.56 16.44
N LEU A 645 29.70 3.33 16.78
CA LEU A 645 29.19 2.02 17.16
C LEU A 645 29.32 1.01 16.02
N TYR A 646 28.98 1.38 14.79
CA TYR A 646 29.11 0.51 13.62
C TYR A 646 30.57 0.09 13.39
N ASP A 647 31.51 1.05 13.39
CA ASP A 647 32.94 0.76 13.19
C ASP A 647 33.48 -0.15 14.29
N LEU A 648 33.11 0.12 15.54
CA LEU A 648 33.53 -0.65 16.70
C LEU A 648 33.02 -2.11 16.64
N ILE A 649 31.75 -2.32 16.27
CA ILE A 649 31.17 -3.66 16.13
C ILE A 649 31.85 -4.42 14.98
N MET A 650 32.06 -3.76 13.84
CA MET A 650 32.72 -4.35 12.69
C MET A 650 34.17 -4.76 13.00
N GLU A 651 34.91 -3.91 13.72
CA GLU A 651 36.28 -4.20 14.15
C GLU A 651 36.33 -5.40 15.11
N ALA A 652 35.52 -5.40 16.17
CA ALA A 652 35.50 -6.50 17.14
C ALA A 652 35.01 -7.82 16.53
N GLY A 653 34.09 -7.74 15.57
CA GLY A 653 33.54 -8.88 14.85
C GLY A 653 34.43 -9.44 13.74
N ALA A 654 35.51 -8.75 13.36
CA ALA A 654 36.36 -9.13 12.24
C ALA A 654 36.98 -10.54 12.40
N GLU A 655 37.40 -10.91 13.61
CA GLU A 655 37.95 -12.25 13.88
C GLU A 655 36.92 -13.37 13.74
N PHE A 656 35.63 -13.04 13.85
CA PHE A 656 34.50 -13.96 13.66
C PHE A 656 33.92 -13.91 12.24
N GLY A 657 34.53 -13.12 11.35
CA GLY A 657 34.08 -12.98 9.97
C GLY A 657 32.77 -12.21 9.82
N ILE A 658 32.51 -11.23 10.69
CA ILE A 658 31.31 -10.39 10.61
C ILE A 658 31.17 -9.73 9.24
N LYS A 659 29.95 -9.73 8.70
CA LYS A 659 29.61 -9.04 7.45
C LYS A 659 28.23 -8.38 7.56
N PRO A 660 28.00 -7.29 6.83
CA PRO A 660 26.67 -6.73 6.75
C PRO A 660 25.73 -7.66 5.96
N PHE A 661 24.43 -7.64 6.30
CA PHE A 661 23.36 -8.27 5.54
C PHE A 661 22.15 -7.34 5.44
N GLY A 662 21.39 -7.46 4.35
CA GLY A 662 20.26 -6.60 4.04
C GLY A 662 18.90 -7.24 4.25
N LEU A 663 17.84 -6.47 3.95
CA LEU A 663 16.46 -6.90 4.13
C LEU A 663 16.06 -8.14 3.32
N ARG A 664 16.67 -8.40 2.16
CA ARG A 664 16.38 -9.61 1.35
C ARG A 664 16.86 -10.87 2.07
N ALA A 665 18.04 -10.83 2.69
CA ALA A 665 18.53 -11.91 3.54
C ALA A 665 17.68 -12.05 4.82
N LEU A 666 17.28 -10.93 5.43
CA LEU A 666 16.34 -10.95 6.56
C LEU A 666 15.02 -11.65 6.20
N ASN A 667 14.45 -11.36 5.01
CA ASN A 667 13.23 -12.01 4.55
C ASN A 667 13.43 -13.53 4.39
N ALA A 668 14.55 -13.97 3.84
CA ALA A 668 14.86 -15.41 3.75
C ALA A 668 14.95 -16.06 5.14
N LEU A 669 15.63 -15.43 6.09
CA LEU A 669 15.84 -15.94 7.45
C LEU A 669 14.54 -15.98 8.27
N ARG A 670 13.69 -14.95 8.17
CA ARG A 670 12.42 -14.90 8.91
C ARG A 670 11.40 -15.89 8.38
N LEU A 671 11.44 -16.22 7.08
CA LEU A 671 10.58 -17.25 6.48
C LEU A 671 10.89 -18.64 7.06
N GLU A 672 12.15 -18.94 7.39
CA GLU A 672 12.53 -20.19 8.08
C GLU A 672 11.95 -20.29 9.49
N LYS A 673 11.63 -19.15 10.10
CA LYS A 673 10.96 -19.07 11.41
C LYS A 673 9.44 -19.01 11.32
N SER A 674 8.89 -18.88 10.11
CA SER A 674 7.48 -18.56 9.87
C SER A 674 7.04 -17.28 10.61
N TYR A 675 7.94 -16.29 10.75
CA TYR A 675 7.60 -15.00 11.33
C TYR A 675 6.81 -14.17 10.32
N GLY A 676 5.71 -13.55 10.78
CA GLY A 676 4.89 -12.68 9.96
C GLY A 676 5.35 -11.22 10.04
N SER A 677 4.97 -10.44 9.04
CA SER A 677 5.24 -9.00 8.96
C SER A 677 3.96 -8.18 8.83
N TRP A 678 4.00 -6.95 9.33
CA TRP A 678 3.01 -5.92 9.01
C TRP A 678 2.84 -5.72 7.50
N SER A 679 1.63 -5.32 7.11
CA SER A 679 1.16 -5.17 5.73
C SER A 679 1.20 -6.47 4.91
N ARG A 680 1.48 -7.62 5.52
CA ARG A 680 1.51 -8.95 4.90
C ARG A 680 0.66 -9.93 5.70
N GLU A 681 1.26 -10.58 6.68
CA GLU A 681 0.58 -11.49 7.60
C GLU A 681 -0.26 -10.72 8.63
N TYR A 682 0.16 -9.50 9.00
CA TYR A 682 -0.54 -8.67 9.97
C TYR A 682 -1.16 -7.47 9.26
N ARG A 683 -2.50 -7.46 9.21
CA ARG A 683 -3.35 -6.48 8.52
C ARG A 683 -4.65 -6.34 9.30
N PRO A 684 -5.39 -5.22 9.16
CA PRO A 684 -6.69 -4.99 9.81
C PRO A 684 -7.83 -5.90 9.29
N LEU A 685 -7.50 -7.05 8.68
CA LEU A 685 -8.42 -8.11 8.26
C LEU A 685 -8.43 -9.29 9.23
N TYR A 686 -7.28 -9.56 9.84
CA TYR A 686 -7.03 -10.80 10.56
C TYR A 686 -7.12 -10.58 12.06
N GLY A 687 -7.76 -11.52 12.75
CA GLY A 687 -7.67 -11.58 14.19
C GLY A 687 -6.37 -12.26 14.66
N PRO A 688 -6.00 -12.10 15.93
CA PRO A 688 -4.78 -12.66 16.47
C PRO A 688 -4.74 -14.20 16.46
N LEU A 689 -5.87 -14.91 16.49
CA LEU A 689 -5.87 -16.37 16.33
C LEU A 689 -5.54 -16.77 14.89
N GLU A 690 -6.22 -16.17 13.92
CA GLU A 690 -6.00 -16.43 12.50
C GLU A 690 -4.53 -16.19 12.12
N ALA A 691 -3.93 -15.12 12.62
CA ALA A 691 -2.53 -14.74 12.38
C ALA A 691 -1.48 -15.50 13.22
N GLY A 692 -1.87 -16.44 14.08
CA GLY A 692 -0.93 -17.19 14.91
C GLY A 692 -0.31 -16.40 16.09
N LEU A 693 -0.87 -15.24 16.43
CA LEU A 693 -0.42 -14.37 17.53
C LEU A 693 -1.15 -14.62 18.86
N SER A 694 -2.11 -15.54 18.91
CA SER A 694 -2.92 -15.87 20.10
C SER A 694 -2.15 -16.10 21.40
N ARG A 695 -0.89 -16.57 21.33
CA ARG A 695 -0.05 -16.77 22.52
C ARG A 695 0.39 -15.45 23.18
N PHE A 696 0.33 -14.35 22.45
CA PHE A 696 0.67 -13.00 22.91
C PHE A 696 -0.56 -12.19 23.34
N VAL A 697 -1.76 -12.77 23.25
CA VAL A 697 -3.01 -12.12 23.66
C VAL A 697 -3.42 -12.58 25.06
N ALA A 698 -3.23 -11.71 26.04
CA ALA A 698 -3.50 -11.95 27.44
C ALA A 698 -4.98 -11.76 27.80
N LEU A 699 -5.88 -12.57 27.23
CA LEU A 699 -7.34 -12.45 27.43
C LEU A 699 -7.81 -12.47 28.90
N LYS A 700 -6.97 -12.97 29.81
CA LYS A 700 -7.25 -13.04 31.26
C LYS A 700 -6.68 -11.87 32.06
N LYS A 701 -6.02 -10.89 31.44
CA LYS A 701 -5.56 -9.71 32.18
C LYS A 701 -6.76 -8.85 32.61
N GLU A 702 -6.62 -8.12 33.69
CA GLU A 702 -7.71 -7.30 34.24
C GLU A 702 -8.05 -6.15 33.28
N ALA A 703 -7.05 -5.48 32.70
CA ALA A 703 -7.23 -4.41 31.74
C ALA A 703 -8.16 -4.83 30.58
N ASP A 704 -9.14 -3.97 30.29
CA ASP A 704 -10.05 -4.12 29.17
C ASP A 704 -9.43 -3.52 27.91
N PHE A 705 -8.43 -4.22 27.39
CA PHE A 705 -7.70 -3.76 26.21
C PHE A 705 -8.61 -3.67 24.98
N ILE A 706 -8.29 -2.76 24.06
CA ILE A 706 -9.11 -2.52 22.86
C ILE A 706 -9.22 -3.81 22.04
N GLY A 707 -10.45 -4.19 21.68
CA GLY A 707 -10.73 -5.40 20.92
C GLY A 707 -10.74 -6.70 21.73
N LYS A 708 -10.58 -6.67 23.06
CA LYS A 708 -10.56 -7.86 23.93
C LYS A 708 -11.77 -8.77 23.73
N LYS A 709 -12.98 -8.20 23.71
CA LYS A 709 -14.22 -8.96 23.49
C LYS A 709 -14.20 -9.69 22.14
N ALA A 710 -13.87 -9.01 21.06
CA ALA A 710 -13.80 -9.60 19.72
C ALA A 710 -12.71 -10.68 19.62
N ALA A 711 -11.55 -10.47 20.25
CA ALA A 711 -10.49 -11.47 20.33
C ALA A 711 -10.92 -12.72 21.14
N MET A 712 -11.72 -12.55 22.20
CA MET A 712 -12.33 -13.68 22.92
C MET A 712 -13.31 -14.45 22.03
N GLU A 713 -14.17 -13.75 21.28
CA GLU A 713 -15.13 -14.35 20.35
C GLU A 713 -14.44 -15.10 19.21
N GLU A 714 -13.36 -14.55 18.64
CA GLU A 714 -12.53 -15.25 17.65
C GLU A 714 -11.96 -16.54 18.24
N LYS A 715 -11.41 -16.48 19.46
CA LYS A 715 -10.85 -17.66 20.14
C LYS A 715 -11.90 -18.73 20.42
N LEU A 716 -13.11 -18.33 20.81
CA LEU A 716 -14.22 -19.25 21.09
C LEU A 716 -14.77 -19.90 19.82
N SER A 717 -14.93 -19.13 18.74
CA SER A 717 -15.42 -19.63 17.44
C SER A 717 -14.36 -20.37 16.62
N GLY A 718 -13.09 -20.20 17.00
CA GLY A 718 -11.93 -20.71 16.28
C GLY A 718 -11.62 -19.93 14.99
N GLY A 719 -12.15 -18.72 14.81
CA GLY A 719 -11.95 -17.89 13.61
C GLY A 719 -12.48 -18.56 12.33
N LYS A 720 -12.03 -18.05 11.17
CA LYS A 720 -12.34 -18.58 9.83
C LYS A 720 -11.10 -19.10 9.10
N LEU A 721 -9.95 -18.48 9.35
CA LEU A 721 -8.71 -18.74 8.62
C LEU A 721 -7.59 -19.25 9.52
N ARG A 722 -6.51 -19.73 8.91
CA ARG A 722 -5.25 -20.05 9.56
C ARG A 722 -4.10 -19.61 8.69
N LEU A 723 -3.15 -18.92 9.28
CA LEU A 723 -1.85 -18.69 8.67
C LEU A 723 -1.04 -20.00 8.69
N ARG A 724 -0.52 -20.40 7.52
CA ARG A 724 0.26 -21.63 7.32
C ARG A 724 1.50 -21.36 6.48
N THR A 725 2.49 -22.22 6.66
CA THR A 725 3.72 -22.22 5.86
C THR A 725 3.71 -23.43 4.94
N PHE A 726 4.13 -23.24 3.70
CA PHE A 726 4.24 -24.28 2.68
C PHE A 726 5.63 -24.28 2.08
N ILE A 727 6.12 -25.46 1.73
CA ILE A 727 7.30 -25.63 0.88
C ILE A 727 6.82 -25.95 -0.52
N ILE A 728 7.39 -25.27 -1.51
CA ILE A 728 7.01 -25.42 -2.92
C ILE A 728 8.18 -26.08 -3.67
N ASP A 729 7.85 -27.01 -4.55
CA ASP A 729 8.80 -27.57 -5.53
C ASP A 729 9.01 -26.56 -6.68
N ALA A 730 9.50 -25.37 -6.32
CA ALA A 730 9.73 -24.26 -7.23
C ALA A 730 10.91 -24.55 -8.18
N LYS A 731 10.80 -24.05 -9.41
CA LYS A 731 11.83 -24.20 -10.45
C LYS A 731 12.85 -23.07 -10.34
N ASP A 732 12.56 -21.94 -10.99
CA ASP A 732 13.43 -20.78 -11.19
C ASP A 732 12.82 -19.46 -10.70
N ALA A 733 11.58 -19.49 -10.19
CA ALA A 733 10.89 -18.37 -9.56
C ALA A 733 10.30 -18.81 -8.22
N ASP A 734 10.17 -17.87 -7.31
CA ASP A 734 9.62 -18.08 -5.97
C ASP A 734 8.40 -17.17 -5.79
N VAL A 735 7.47 -17.56 -4.92
CA VAL A 735 6.31 -16.72 -4.58
C VAL A 735 6.73 -15.44 -3.86
N ILE A 736 5.93 -14.39 -4.00
CA ILE A 736 6.16 -13.08 -3.38
C ILE A 736 4.99 -12.69 -2.47
N GLY A 737 3.76 -12.82 -2.98
CA GLY A 737 2.53 -12.43 -2.31
C GLY A 737 1.34 -12.37 -3.28
N ASP A 738 0.17 -12.69 -2.74
CA ASP A 738 -1.13 -12.80 -3.39
C ASP A 738 -1.28 -13.96 -4.39
N GLU A 739 -0.29 -14.84 -4.54
CA GLU A 739 -0.45 -16.05 -5.35
C GLU A 739 -1.52 -16.98 -4.73
N PRO A 740 -2.37 -17.65 -5.54
CA PRO A 740 -3.41 -18.52 -5.05
C PRO A 740 -2.83 -19.83 -4.47
N ILE A 741 -3.34 -20.21 -3.31
CA ILE A 741 -3.09 -21.51 -2.68
C ILE A 741 -4.26 -22.42 -3.00
N PHE A 742 -3.97 -23.52 -3.69
CA PHE A 742 -4.95 -24.52 -4.08
C PHE A 742 -4.96 -25.69 -3.09
N TYR A 743 -6.15 -26.22 -2.83
CA TYR A 743 -6.35 -27.49 -2.17
C TYR A 743 -7.23 -28.38 -3.04
N LYS A 744 -6.71 -29.54 -3.45
CA LYS A 744 -7.39 -30.50 -4.34
C LYS A 744 -7.96 -29.87 -5.63
N GLY A 745 -7.24 -28.90 -6.18
CA GLY A 745 -7.58 -28.22 -7.44
C GLY A 745 -8.37 -26.91 -7.30
N GLU A 746 -8.83 -26.56 -6.10
CA GLU A 746 -9.64 -25.36 -5.85
C GLU A 746 -8.80 -24.24 -5.19
N PRO A 747 -8.86 -22.98 -5.67
CA PRO A 747 -8.09 -21.85 -5.12
C PRO A 747 -8.72 -21.33 -3.81
N LEU A 748 -8.44 -22.01 -2.70
CA LEU A 748 -9.10 -21.75 -1.41
C LEU A 748 -8.32 -20.81 -0.49
N GLY A 749 -7.10 -20.43 -0.82
CA GLY A 749 -6.27 -19.52 -0.01
C GLY A 749 -5.38 -18.63 -0.86
N TRP A 750 -4.54 -17.84 -0.18
CA TRP A 750 -3.58 -16.94 -0.83
C TRP A 750 -2.30 -16.83 -0.02
N VAL A 751 -1.19 -16.64 -0.74
CA VAL A 751 0.12 -16.33 -0.18
C VAL A 751 0.11 -14.88 0.32
N THR A 752 0.63 -14.63 1.51
CA THR A 752 0.87 -13.28 2.03
C THR A 752 2.32 -12.87 1.86
N SER A 753 3.24 -13.81 2.05
CA SER A 753 4.67 -13.64 1.85
C SER A 753 5.31 -14.88 1.26
N GLY A 754 6.40 -14.69 0.52
CA GLY A 754 7.18 -15.80 0.00
C GLY A 754 8.63 -15.46 -0.28
N GLY A 755 9.37 -16.48 -0.68
CA GLY A 755 10.75 -16.36 -1.14
C GLY A 755 11.52 -17.66 -0.95
N TYR A 756 12.80 -17.63 -1.30
CA TYR A 756 13.69 -18.77 -1.10
C TYR A 756 14.35 -18.70 0.29
N ALA A 757 14.09 -19.72 1.11
CA ALA A 757 14.76 -19.90 2.39
C ALA A 757 16.16 -20.47 2.15
N HIS A 758 17.14 -19.59 1.92
CA HIS A 758 18.47 -19.96 1.45
C HIS A 758 19.22 -20.95 2.33
N ALA A 759 19.09 -20.89 3.66
CA ALA A 759 19.82 -21.81 4.53
C ALA A 759 19.15 -23.21 4.59
N ALA A 760 17.83 -23.27 4.46
CA ALA A 760 17.06 -24.51 4.35
C ALA A 760 17.06 -25.10 2.92
N GLY A 761 17.41 -24.30 1.90
CA GLY A 761 17.51 -24.74 0.50
C GLY A 761 16.16 -25.03 -0.15
N VAL A 762 15.10 -24.31 0.24
CA VAL A 762 13.73 -24.54 -0.25
C VAL A 762 12.98 -23.25 -0.54
N SER A 763 12.02 -23.29 -1.47
CA SER A 763 11.07 -22.20 -1.69
C SER A 763 9.95 -22.27 -0.66
N VAL A 764 9.62 -21.14 -0.04
CA VAL A 764 8.68 -21.04 1.08
C VAL A 764 7.58 -20.04 0.75
N ALA A 765 6.34 -20.45 1.02
CA ALA A 765 5.19 -19.56 1.07
C ALA A 765 4.63 -19.52 2.48
N VAL A 766 4.21 -18.34 2.92
CA VAL A 766 3.37 -18.13 4.09
C VAL A 766 2.05 -17.56 3.58
N GLY A 767 0.91 -18.08 4.05
CA GLY A 767 -0.38 -17.65 3.54
C GLY A 767 -1.58 -18.13 4.36
N TYR A 768 -2.75 -17.59 4.04
CA TYR A 768 -4.00 -17.92 4.73
C TYR A 768 -4.80 -18.97 3.97
N VAL A 769 -5.30 -19.95 4.72
CA VAL A 769 -6.24 -20.99 4.24
C VAL A 769 -7.41 -21.14 5.22
N PRO A 770 -8.59 -21.62 4.76
CA PRO A 770 -9.72 -21.91 5.63
C PRO A 770 -9.35 -22.89 6.76
N LYS A 771 -9.83 -22.63 7.98
CA LYS A 771 -9.46 -23.41 9.16
C LYS A 771 -9.76 -24.90 9.03
N ASP A 772 -10.81 -25.26 8.30
CA ASP A 772 -11.31 -26.64 8.20
C ASP A 772 -10.39 -27.53 7.36
N ILE A 773 -9.52 -26.93 6.53
CA ILE A 773 -8.53 -27.65 5.72
C ILE A 773 -7.09 -27.35 6.15
N ALA A 774 -6.88 -26.42 7.08
CA ALA A 774 -5.57 -25.83 7.37
C ALA A 774 -4.50 -26.79 7.90
N ASP A 775 -4.92 -27.96 8.39
CA ASP A 775 -4.06 -28.97 8.99
C ASP A 775 -3.99 -30.27 8.15
N GLU A 776 -4.56 -30.25 6.95
CA GLU A 776 -4.44 -31.34 5.97
C GLU A 776 -2.99 -31.46 5.50
N ALA A 777 -2.43 -32.67 5.51
CA ALA A 777 -1.02 -32.88 5.19
C ALA A 777 -0.70 -32.73 3.69
N ASP A 778 -1.61 -33.19 2.84
CA ASP A 778 -1.41 -33.35 1.40
C ASP A 778 -2.52 -32.68 0.58
N GLY A 779 -2.31 -32.55 -0.73
CA GLY A 779 -3.29 -32.01 -1.68
C GLY A 779 -3.13 -30.52 -1.96
N TRP A 780 -2.02 -29.93 -1.52
CA TRP A 780 -1.70 -28.52 -1.74
C TRP A 780 -0.93 -28.29 -3.04
N SER A 781 -1.23 -27.19 -3.70
CA SER A 781 -0.42 -26.65 -4.80
C SER A 781 -0.49 -25.14 -4.82
N ILE A 782 0.54 -24.48 -5.35
CA ILE A 782 0.62 -23.01 -5.42
C ILE A 782 1.04 -22.62 -6.83
N GLU A 783 0.42 -21.58 -7.37
CA GLU A 783 0.72 -21.10 -8.71
C GLU A 783 1.87 -20.09 -8.70
N ILE A 784 2.85 -20.30 -9.59
CA ILE A 784 3.96 -19.36 -9.83
C ILE A 784 4.05 -19.13 -11.33
N LEU A 785 3.88 -17.88 -11.77
CA LEU A 785 3.96 -17.47 -13.18
C LEU A 785 3.11 -18.34 -14.13
N GLY A 786 1.91 -18.75 -13.68
CA GLY A 786 0.97 -19.57 -14.44
C GLY A 786 1.15 -21.09 -14.29
N ASP A 787 2.25 -21.55 -13.67
CA ASP A 787 2.47 -22.97 -13.38
C ASP A 787 1.93 -23.30 -11.98
N VAL A 788 0.98 -24.24 -11.90
CA VAL A 788 0.50 -24.79 -10.61
C VAL A 788 1.46 -25.87 -10.13
N LEU A 789 2.22 -25.58 -9.08
CA LEU A 789 3.30 -26.44 -8.58
C LEU A 789 2.88 -27.16 -7.29
N PRO A 790 3.30 -28.42 -7.08
CA PRO A 790 3.08 -29.11 -5.82
C PRO A 790 3.65 -28.33 -4.63
N ALA A 791 2.89 -28.32 -3.53
CA ALA A 791 3.30 -27.74 -2.27
C ALA A 791 3.05 -28.73 -1.13
N ARG A 792 3.84 -28.64 -0.06
CA ARG A 792 3.63 -29.41 1.17
C ARG A 792 3.46 -28.48 2.37
N LEU A 793 2.54 -28.82 3.25
CA LEU A 793 2.36 -28.11 4.52
C LEU A 793 3.63 -28.27 5.38
N GLN A 794 4.13 -27.17 5.92
CA GLN A 794 5.26 -27.13 6.85
C GLN A 794 4.75 -26.69 8.24
N PRO A 795 4.44 -27.64 9.15
CA PRO A 795 3.78 -27.34 10.42
C PRO A 795 4.69 -26.73 11.49
N HIS A 796 6.00 -26.83 11.30
CA HIS A 796 7.00 -26.33 12.23
C HIS A 796 7.99 -25.43 11.50
N PRO A 797 8.56 -24.41 12.16
CA PRO A 797 9.65 -23.63 11.59
C PRO A 797 10.75 -24.53 11.01
N LEU A 798 11.26 -24.17 9.83
CA LEU A 798 12.39 -24.85 9.19
C LEU A 798 13.67 -24.74 10.04
N PHE A 799 13.80 -23.64 10.77
CA PHE A 799 14.92 -23.37 11.64
C PHE A 799 14.47 -23.20 13.09
N ASP A 800 15.16 -23.87 14.00
CA ASP A 800 15.02 -23.68 15.44
C ASP A 800 13.55 -23.78 15.94
N ALA A 801 12.86 -24.85 15.54
CA ALA A 801 11.44 -25.06 15.86
C ALA A 801 11.12 -25.05 17.36
N ASN A 802 12.09 -25.46 18.20
CA ASN A 802 11.97 -25.47 19.66
C ASN A 802 12.44 -24.16 20.33
N GLY A 803 13.01 -23.22 19.58
CA GLY A 803 13.52 -21.95 20.10
C GLY A 803 14.85 -22.02 20.86
N SER A 804 15.53 -23.18 20.86
CA SER A 804 16.78 -23.38 21.61
C SER A 804 17.92 -22.47 21.16
N VAL A 805 18.03 -22.16 19.86
CA VAL A 805 19.11 -21.30 19.34
C VAL A 805 18.98 -19.86 19.85
N MET A 806 17.78 -19.27 19.76
CA MET A 806 17.57 -17.91 20.28
C MET A 806 17.68 -17.84 21.80
N ARG A 807 17.09 -18.83 22.47
CA ARG A 807 16.97 -18.85 23.94
C ARG A 807 18.31 -19.11 24.62
N GLY A 808 19.23 -19.79 23.94
CA GLY A 808 20.55 -20.15 24.47
C GLY A 808 20.48 -21.36 25.38
#